data_AF-A0A831QKC3-F1
#
_entry.id   AF-A0A831QKC3-F1
#
_cell.length_a   1.000
_cell.length_b   1.000
_cell.length_c   1.000
_cell.angle_alpha   90.00
_cell.angle_beta   90.00
_cell.angle_gamma   90.00
#
_symmetry.space_group_name_H-M   'P 1'
#
loop_
_entity.id
_entity.type
_entity.pdbx_description
1 polymer ?
#
loop_
_entity_poly.entity_id
_entity_poly.type
_entity_poly.pdbx_seq_one_letter_code
_entity_poly.pdbx_strand_id
1 'polypeptide(L)'
;YMREKLHEKVYGRDLAQQLSVECLRYMYRLLFLFYIEARPELGYAPMKAEAYRKGYSLETLRDLELVKLTTEESKNGYYIHESIQLVFSLIYNGFQPRQLVLKGTPEYHTFVIHPLKSHLFDPSRTPLLNRVKFRNRVLQKVIELMSLSSPKNRKNRRGRISYAQLGINQLGAVYEALLSYRGFFAETDLYEVKKAGEKYDELKTAYFVKPEDLEKFSEEERVYDKDGTLKMYPKGTFIYRLAGRDREKSASYYTPEALTRCLVKYALKELLKHKSADDILQLTICEPAMGSAAFLNEAVNQLAEAYLDRKQKETGQAISHDDYSREKQKVKMYIADNNVFGVDLNPVAVELAEVSLWLNTIYEGAYVPWFGMQLVCGNSLIGARRQIFDSMLLKKEKPDSPLWLDEVPKRVPLGQKKPQQSVYHFLLPDAGMARYADKVVKQLAEDEIKTINKWRKTFTKPFKVPEIEQLEKLSKAVDDLWERHVSLQRSVRHRTSDPLQVFGQPTPKNRKDPSPTEWKDRVFLQEIQSQGLRNSSPYRRLKLAMDYWCALWFWPIEKAELLPTREEFLLDLSLILEGNVYDTTPPGEQLKMFPDTMPKQLALNLVDEFGFVDVDRLCRENERLGIVKKLAEKYHFLHWELEFADVFADRGGFDLVLGNPPWIKVEWNEGGLMGDHEPLFVLRKFSAAKLAELRNETIKKHNLKGAYLEAFEEAEGTQNFLNAYQNYPMLKGMQTNLYKCFLPQAWMIGAKEGISGFLHPEGVYDDPKGGRFRQEIYPRLRSHFQFHNELKLFPEVHHVTKFSVNIYAYPLASPKFDHIANLFTTKTVYACF
;
A
#
# COMPACT_ATOMS: atom_id res chain seq x y z
N TYR A 1 -21.84 -11.44 22.52
CA TYR A 1 -22.76 -10.34 22.12
C TYR A 1 -23.37 -10.57 20.73
N MET A 2 -22.68 -10.41 19.60
CA MET A 2 -23.27 -10.59 18.26
C MET A 2 -23.97 -11.95 18.11
N ARG A 3 -23.28 -13.05 18.46
CA ARG A 3 -23.82 -14.42 18.44
C ARG A 3 -24.94 -14.68 19.47
N GLU A 4 -24.78 -14.16 20.69
CA GLU A 4 -25.60 -14.55 21.85
C GLU A 4 -26.77 -13.60 22.16
N LYS A 5 -26.69 -12.36 21.69
CA LYS A 5 -27.66 -11.28 21.97
C LYS A 5 -28.37 -10.83 20.69
N LEU A 6 -27.64 -10.68 19.59
CA LEU A 6 -28.21 -10.27 18.30
C LEU A 6 -28.52 -11.45 17.39
N HIS A 7 -28.11 -12.67 17.76
CA HIS A 7 -28.25 -13.89 16.95
C HIS A 7 -27.67 -13.76 15.54
N GLU A 8 -26.72 -12.84 15.36
CA GLU A 8 -26.04 -12.63 14.08
C GLU A 8 -24.99 -13.72 13.85
N LYS A 9 -24.88 -14.15 12.58
CA LYS A 9 -23.88 -15.13 12.17
C LYS A 9 -22.49 -14.47 12.24
N VAL A 10 -21.67 -14.90 13.18
CA VAL A 10 -20.27 -14.46 13.33
C VAL A 10 -19.31 -15.09 12.32
N TYR A 11 -19.81 -16.04 11.51
CA TYR A 11 -19.02 -16.73 10.50
C TYR A 11 -19.17 -16.02 9.16
N GLY A 12 -18.06 -15.44 8.68
CA GLY A 12 -17.93 -14.70 7.42
C GLY A 12 -16.58 -14.00 7.40
N ARG A 13 -15.90 -13.95 6.24
CA ARG A 13 -14.56 -13.36 6.13
C ARG A 13 -14.55 -11.86 6.44
N ASP A 14 -15.64 -11.17 6.11
CA ASP A 14 -15.76 -9.71 6.25
C ASP A 14 -15.63 -9.24 7.71
N LEU A 15 -16.38 -9.86 8.63
CA LEU A 15 -16.30 -9.54 10.06
C LEU A 15 -14.92 -9.84 10.67
N ALA A 16 -14.32 -10.98 10.31
CA ALA A 16 -13.02 -11.37 10.86
C ALA A 16 -11.87 -10.48 10.34
N GLN A 17 -11.92 -10.10 9.06
CA GLN A 17 -10.98 -9.15 8.46
C GLN A 17 -11.14 -7.77 9.08
N GLN A 18 -12.36 -7.26 9.19
CA GLN A 18 -12.63 -5.97 9.82
C GLN A 18 -12.16 -5.95 11.28
N LEU A 19 -12.48 -7.00 12.06
CA LEU A 19 -12.03 -7.10 13.45
C LEU A 19 -10.50 -7.13 13.56
N SER A 20 -9.81 -7.83 12.65
CA SER A 20 -8.34 -7.85 12.62
C SER A 20 -7.78 -6.44 12.41
N VAL A 21 -8.33 -5.69 11.44
CA VAL A 21 -7.91 -4.30 11.16
C VAL A 21 -8.20 -3.38 12.34
N GLU A 22 -9.39 -3.47 12.95
CA GLU A 22 -9.73 -2.65 14.11
C GLU A 22 -8.86 -2.95 15.33
N CYS A 23 -8.53 -4.22 15.58
CA CYS A 23 -7.59 -4.63 16.64
C CYS A 23 -6.19 -4.07 16.40
N LEU A 24 -5.69 -4.12 15.16
CA LEU A 24 -4.43 -3.49 14.79
C LEU A 24 -4.45 -1.98 15.05
N ARG A 25 -5.49 -1.27 14.59
CA ARG A 25 -5.67 0.17 14.85
C ARG A 25 -5.71 0.47 16.35
N TYR A 26 -6.42 -0.33 17.15
CA TYR A 26 -6.50 -0.15 18.60
C TYR A 26 -5.12 -0.31 19.26
N MET A 27 -4.37 -1.35 18.87
CA MET A 27 -3.00 -1.55 19.36
C MET A 27 -2.07 -0.40 18.93
N TYR A 28 -2.24 0.14 17.73
CA TYR A 28 -1.47 1.28 17.22
C TYR A 28 -1.74 2.56 18.00
N ARG A 29 -2.99 2.82 18.39
CA ARG A 29 -3.32 3.92 19.30
C ARG A 29 -2.53 3.80 20.60
N LEU A 30 -2.48 2.62 21.20
CA LEU A 30 -1.71 2.40 22.43
C LEU A 30 -0.21 2.61 22.25
N LEU A 31 0.37 2.07 21.16
CA LEU A 31 1.79 2.28 20.85
C LEU A 31 2.13 3.75 20.62
N PHE A 32 1.26 4.47 19.90
CA PHE A 32 1.40 5.91 19.70
C PHE A 32 1.42 6.65 21.03
N LEU A 33 0.49 6.34 21.95
CA LEU A 33 0.47 6.93 23.29
C LEU A 33 1.73 6.62 24.09
N PHE A 34 2.17 5.37 24.11
CA PHE A 34 3.44 5.01 24.76
C PHE A 34 4.63 5.78 24.20
N TYR A 35 4.65 6.03 22.90
CA TYR A 35 5.71 6.78 22.23
C TYR A 35 5.71 8.27 22.61
N ILE A 36 4.55 8.95 22.50
CA ILE A 36 4.46 10.39 22.78
C ILE A 36 4.63 10.70 24.28
N GLU A 37 4.13 9.83 25.17
CA GLU A 37 4.28 10.01 26.62
C GLU A 37 5.73 9.81 27.05
N ALA A 38 6.46 8.91 26.38
CA ALA A 38 7.88 8.69 26.62
C ALA A 38 8.79 9.81 26.07
N ARG A 39 8.25 10.75 25.28
CA ARG A 39 8.96 11.88 24.67
C ARG A 39 8.25 13.22 24.94
N PRO A 40 8.31 13.74 26.18
CA PRO A 40 7.65 14.99 26.56
C PRO A 40 8.08 16.21 25.72
N GLU A 41 9.27 16.17 25.13
CA GLU A 41 9.81 17.19 24.22
C GLU A 41 8.99 17.39 22.94
N LEU A 42 8.14 16.43 22.56
CA LEU A 42 7.25 16.57 21.41
C LEU A 42 6.08 17.53 21.68
N GLY A 43 5.77 17.82 22.95
CA GLY A 43 4.75 18.79 23.34
C GLY A 43 3.29 18.35 23.16
N TYR A 44 3.04 17.10 22.76
CA TYR A 44 1.68 16.59 22.49
C TYR A 44 0.99 15.95 23.70
N ALA A 45 1.72 15.14 24.48
CA ALA A 45 1.23 14.61 25.74
C ALA A 45 1.67 15.53 26.88
N PRO A 46 0.75 16.12 27.68
CA PRO A 46 1.11 17.06 28.74
C PRO A 46 1.63 16.35 29.99
N MET A 47 2.70 15.57 29.84
CA MET A 47 3.32 14.78 30.92
C MET A 47 3.91 15.62 32.05
N LYS A 48 4.17 16.91 31.79
CA LYS A 48 4.57 17.89 32.81
C LYS A 48 3.41 18.25 33.77
N ALA A 49 2.16 18.13 33.33
CA ALA A 49 1.00 18.41 34.15
C ALA A 49 0.65 17.20 35.01
N GLU A 50 0.65 17.38 36.32
CA GLU A 50 0.43 16.29 37.27
C GLU A 50 -0.97 15.66 37.11
N ALA A 51 -1.97 16.48 36.77
CA ALA A 51 -3.33 16.03 36.50
C ALA A 51 -3.41 15.03 35.35
N TYR A 52 -2.73 15.30 34.22
CA TYR A 52 -2.67 14.37 33.09
C TYR A 52 -1.86 13.13 33.47
N ARG A 53 -0.65 13.34 33.99
CA ARG A 53 0.28 12.25 34.32
C ARG A 53 -0.36 11.24 35.29
N LYS A 54 -0.98 11.69 36.39
CA LYS A 54 -1.58 10.78 37.38
C LYS A 54 -3.00 10.31 37.02
N GLY A 55 -3.78 11.14 36.33
CA GLY A 55 -5.20 10.87 36.10
C GLY A 55 -5.52 10.16 34.79
N TYR A 56 -4.69 10.34 33.76
CA TYR A 56 -5.02 9.97 32.38
C TYR A 56 -3.94 9.18 31.65
N SER A 57 -2.65 9.41 31.96
CA SER A 57 -1.55 8.80 31.17
C SER A 57 -1.63 7.27 31.11
N LEU A 58 -1.21 6.71 29.98
CA LEU A 58 -0.97 5.27 29.88
C LEU A 58 0.16 4.85 30.83
N GLU A 59 1.14 5.70 31.11
CA GLU A 59 2.20 5.40 32.08
C GLU A 59 1.64 5.00 33.45
N THR A 60 0.63 5.72 33.97
CA THR A 60 -0.05 5.32 35.21
C THR A 60 -0.80 4.00 35.05
N LEU A 61 -1.41 3.75 33.89
CA LEU A 61 -2.04 2.45 33.61
C LEU A 61 -1.02 1.31 33.50
N ARG A 62 0.24 1.58 33.12
CA ARG A 62 1.34 0.60 33.21
C ARG A 62 1.64 0.24 34.65
N ASP A 63 1.54 1.16 35.60
CA ASP A 63 1.75 0.80 37.01
C ASP A 63 0.71 -0.20 37.53
N LEU A 64 -0.46 -0.27 36.90
CA LEU A 64 -1.46 -1.30 37.17
C LEU A 64 -1.05 -2.69 36.67
N GLU A 65 -0.02 -2.84 35.83
CA GLU A 65 0.46 -4.15 35.33
C GLU A 65 0.96 -5.07 36.47
N LEU A 66 1.44 -4.47 37.57
CA LEU A 66 1.94 -5.18 38.74
C LEU A 66 0.86 -5.38 39.82
N VAL A 67 -0.29 -4.73 39.68
CA VAL A 67 -1.39 -4.78 40.65
C VAL A 67 -2.19 -6.07 40.45
N LYS A 68 -2.21 -6.94 41.46
CA LYS A 68 -3.01 -8.16 41.41
C LYS A 68 -4.51 -7.83 41.52
N LEU A 69 -5.28 -8.16 40.49
CA LEU A 69 -6.74 -8.11 40.53
C LEU A 69 -7.26 -9.31 41.32
N THR A 70 -7.50 -9.14 42.62
CA THR A 70 -7.85 -10.22 43.55
C THR A 70 -9.34 -10.57 43.56
N THR A 71 -10.24 -9.58 43.41
CA THR A 71 -11.69 -9.79 43.44
C THR A 71 -12.30 -9.96 42.05
N GLU A 72 -13.47 -10.60 41.95
CA GLU A 72 -14.17 -10.76 40.66
C GLU A 72 -14.69 -9.43 40.11
N GLU A 73 -15.07 -8.50 40.99
CA GLU A 73 -15.47 -7.14 40.63
C GLU A 73 -14.30 -6.39 40.00
N SER A 74 -13.10 -6.46 40.60
CA SER A 74 -11.91 -5.80 40.05
C SER A 74 -11.47 -6.40 38.71
N LYS A 75 -11.60 -7.72 38.53
CA LYS A 75 -11.26 -8.40 37.26
C LYS A 75 -12.24 -8.07 36.13
N ASN A 76 -13.53 -8.03 36.46
CA ASN A 76 -14.61 -7.91 35.47
C ASN A 76 -15.13 -6.47 35.28
N GLY A 77 -14.67 -5.51 36.09
CA GLY A 77 -14.92 -4.09 35.91
C GLY A 77 -14.32 -3.50 34.63
N TYR A 78 -14.62 -2.22 34.37
CA TYR A 78 -14.33 -1.53 33.10
C TYR A 78 -13.45 -0.29 33.24
N TYR A 79 -12.87 -0.07 34.42
CA TYR A 79 -12.05 1.11 34.73
C TYR A 79 -10.93 1.37 33.70
N ILE A 80 -10.15 0.34 33.34
CA ILE A 80 -9.04 0.51 32.39
C ILE A 80 -9.58 0.87 31.00
N HIS A 81 -10.68 0.26 30.58
CA HIS A 81 -11.31 0.54 29.30
C HIS A 81 -11.82 1.99 29.23
N GLU A 82 -12.55 2.42 30.26
CA GLU A 82 -13.12 3.77 30.33
C GLU A 82 -12.02 4.83 30.39
N SER A 83 -10.91 4.55 31.08
CA SER A 83 -9.73 5.41 31.10
C SER A 83 -9.09 5.57 29.72
N ILE A 84 -8.85 4.46 29.00
CA ILE A 84 -8.26 4.50 27.65
C ILE A 84 -9.20 5.24 26.67
N GLN A 85 -10.50 4.98 26.73
CA GLN A 85 -11.47 5.65 25.84
C GLN A 85 -11.56 7.15 26.11
N LEU A 86 -11.45 7.56 27.38
CA LEU A 86 -11.39 8.97 27.75
C LEU A 86 -10.13 9.63 27.18
N VAL A 87 -8.96 9.00 27.28
CA VAL A 87 -7.71 9.50 26.69
C VAL A 87 -7.82 9.62 25.18
N PHE A 88 -8.35 8.61 24.49
CA PHE A 88 -8.59 8.68 23.04
C PHE A 88 -9.51 9.84 22.66
N SER A 89 -10.58 10.05 23.44
CA SER A 89 -11.53 11.14 23.21
C SER A 89 -10.90 12.51 23.46
N LEU A 90 -10.08 12.66 24.49
CA LEU A 90 -9.35 13.89 24.82
C LEU A 90 -8.32 14.23 23.73
N ILE A 91 -7.63 13.23 23.20
CA ILE A 91 -6.67 13.42 22.12
C ILE A 91 -7.38 13.80 20.83
N TYR A 92 -8.45 13.08 20.46
CA TYR A 92 -9.16 13.35 19.22
C TYR A 92 -9.92 14.69 19.22
N ASN A 93 -10.53 15.07 20.34
CA ASN A 93 -11.32 16.31 20.43
C ASN A 93 -10.54 17.48 21.01
N GLY A 94 -9.36 17.23 21.58
CA GLY A 94 -8.63 18.21 22.36
C GLY A 94 -9.28 18.42 23.74
N PHE A 95 -8.55 19.12 24.60
CA PHE A 95 -9.03 19.56 25.89
C PHE A 95 -8.46 20.93 26.19
N GLN A 96 -9.35 21.89 26.45
CA GLN A 96 -8.99 23.17 27.04
C GLN A 96 -9.85 23.39 28.29
N PRO A 97 -9.26 23.70 29.44
CA PRO A 97 -10.03 24.00 30.63
C PRO A 97 -10.86 25.27 30.36
N ARG A 98 -12.19 25.18 30.55
CA ARG A 98 -13.05 26.38 30.50
C ARG A 98 -12.54 27.37 31.54
N GLN A 99 -12.41 28.64 31.16
CA GLN A 99 -12.05 29.75 32.04
C GLN A 99 -13.06 29.89 33.20
N LEU A 100 -12.92 29.08 34.23
CA LEU A 100 -13.39 29.34 35.59
C LEU A 100 -12.14 29.54 36.44
N VAL A 101 -11.33 30.53 36.06
CA VAL A 101 -10.21 30.96 36.89
C VAL A 101 -10.81 31.83 38.00
N LEU A 102 -11.13 31.19 39.13
CA LEU A 102 -11.05 31.90 40.41
C LEU A 102 -9.59 32.38 40.52
N LYS A 103 -9.38 33.70 40.50
CA LYS A 103 -8.07 34.34 40.67
C LYS A 103 -7.36 33.70 41.87
N GLY A 104 -6.30 32.93 41.64
CA GLY A 104 -5.41 32.45 42.70
C GLY A 104 -5.03 30.96 42.68
N THR A 105 -5.63 30.12 41.83
CA THR A 105 -5.14 28.73 41.70
C THR A 105 -3.88 28.67 40.83
N PRO A 106 -2.80 28.01 41.28
CA PRO A 106 -1.59 27.90 40.49
C PRO A 106 -1.78 27.11 39.19
N GLU A 107 -1.11 27.50 38.10
CA GLU A 107 -1.20 26.90 36.76
C GLU A 107 -0.82 25.40 36.69
N TYR A 108 -0.27 24.82 37.75
CA TYR A 108 0.28 23.45 37.77
C TYR A 108 -0.79 22.34 37.69
N HIS A 109 -2.06 22.65 37.93
CA HIS A 109 -3.15 21.65 37.93
C HIS A 109 -4.00 21.62 36.67
N THR A 110 -3.78 22.53 35.72
CA THR A 110 -4.51 22.59 34.46
C THR A 110 -3.63 22.13 33.30
N PHE A 111 -4.18 21.34 32.37
CA PHE A 111 -3.47 20.92 31.17
C PHE A 111 -4.28 21.25 29.93
N VAL A 112 -3.59 21.40 28.81
CA VAL A 112 -4.18 21.58 27.48
C VAL A 112 -3.76 20.40 26.61
N ILE A 113 -4.71 19.86 25.84
CA ILE A 113 -4.44 18.91 24.76
C ILE A 113 -4.97 19.54 23.49
N HIS A 114 -4.12 19.72 22.49
CA HIS A 114 -4.56 20.17 21.19
C HIS A 114 -5.30 19.04 20.47
N PRO A 115 -6.43 19.33 19.79
CA PRO A 115 -7.19 18.30 19.08
C PRO A 115 -6.35 17.67 17.98
N LEU A 116 -6.33 16.33 17.99
CA LEU A 116 -5.66 15.51 17.01
C LEU A 116 -6.68 14.81 16.11
N LYS A 117 -7.07 15.47 15.04
CA LYS A 117 -7.97 14.92 14.01
C LYS A 117 -7.23 14.02 13.01
N SER A 118 -6.49 13.02 13.51
CA SER A 118 -5.85 12.02 12.63
C SER A 118 -6.79 10.83 12.36
N HIS A 119 -6.60 10.15 11.23
CA HIS A 119 -7.36 8.92 10.91
C HIS A 119 -7.13 7.82 11.95
N LEU A 120 -5.94 7.74 12.55
CA LEU A 120 -5.61 6.75 13.58
C LEU A 120 -6.56 6.87 14.79
N PHE A 121 -6.84 8.09 15.26
CA PHE A 121 -7.67 8.34 16.44
C PHE A 121 -9.16 8.56 16.13
N ASP A 122 -9.56 8.55 14.86
CA ASP A 122 -10.96 8.70 14.46
C ASP A 122 -11.82 7.53 15.00
N PRO A 123 -12.83 7.80 15.86
CA PRO A 123 -13.74 6.77 16.35
C PRO A 123 -14.48 6.03 15.25
N SER A 124 -14.75 6.66 14.10
CA SER A 124 -15.47 6.04 12.98
C SER A 124 -14.74 4.85 12.36
N ARG A 125 -13.41 4.77 12.57
CA ARG A 125 -12.51 3.72 12.04
C ARG A 125 -12.42 2.47 12.92
N THR A 126 -13.06 2.46 14.11
CA THR A 126 -13.15 1.28 14.98
C THR A 126 -14.59 0.96 15.42
N PRO A 127 -15.55 0.82 14.49
CA PRO A 127 -16.97 0.72 14.82
C PRO A 127 -17.33 -0.57 15.57
N LEU A 128 -16.65 -1.71 15.35
CA LEU A 128 -16.90 -2.95 16.08
C LEU A 128 -16.37 -2.84 17.51
N LEU A 129 -15.14 -2.36 17.68
CA LEU A 129 -14.52 -2.22 19.00
C LEU A 129 -15.20 -1.17 19.87
N ASN A 130 -15.73 -0.10 19.28
CA ASN A 130 -16.45 0.93 20.02
C ASN A 130 -17.79 0.43 20.59
N ARG A 131 -18.33 -0.70 20.10
CA ARG A 131 -19.56 -1.31 20.61
C ARG A 131 -19.33 -2.23 21.81
N VAL A 132 -18.07 -2.52 22.17
CA VAL A 132 -17.73 -3.46 23.24
C VAL A 132 -16.93 -2.79 24.34
N LYS A 133 -17.18 -3.21 25.59
CA LYS A 133 -16.36 -2.83 26.75
C LYS A 133 -15.43 -3.97 27.14
N PHE A 134 -14.13 -3.68 27.24
CA PHE A 134 -13.13 -4.68 27.64
C PHE A 134 -13.02 -4.76 29.17
N ARG A 135 -12.99 -5.98 29.70
CA ARG A 135 -12.79 -6.21 31.13
C ARG A 135 -11.37 -5.83 31.55
N ASN A 136 -11.21 -5.34 32.77
CA ASN A 136 -9.91 -4.97 33.35
C ASN A 136 -8.85 -6.06 33.19
N ARG A 137 -9.18 -7.32 33.49
CA ARG A 137 -8.23 -8.46 33.34
C ARG A 137 -7.66 -8.61 31.92
N VAL A 138 -8.46 -8.28 30.90
CA VAL A 138 -8.06 -8.41 29.50
C VAL A 138 -7.12 -7.28 29.12
N LEU A 139 -7.50 -6.03 29.41
CA LEU A 139 -6.67 -4.87 29.09
C LEU A 139 -5.38 -4.82 29.91
N GLN A 140 -5.42 -5.23 31.17
CA GLN A 140 -4.22 -5.39 31.98
C GLN A 140 -3.25 -6.38 31.32
N LYS A 141 -3.76 -7.48 30.76
CA LYS A 141 -2.92 -8.44 30.04
C LYS A 141 -2.31 -7.85 28.78
N VAL A 142 -3.08 -7.08 28.01
CA VAL A 142 -2.58 -6.38 26.81
C VAL A 142 -1.48 -5.39 27.19
N ILE A 143 -1.71 -4.54 28.19
CA ILE A 143 -0.73 -3.57 28.68
C ILE A 143 0.54 -4.29 29.18
N GLU A 144 0.40 -5.39 29.91
CA GLU A 144 1.52 -6.21 30.40
C GLU A 144 2.38 -6.77 29.24
N LEU A 145 1.73 -7.27 28.18
CA LEU A 145 2.42 -7.81 27.00
C LEU A 145 3.17 -6.73 26.22
N MET A 146 2.62 -5.51 26.18
CA MET A 146 3.27 -4.37 25.52
C MET A 146 4.34 -3.73 26.41
N SER A 147 4.20 -3.80 27.73
CA SER A 147 5.05 -3.06 28.67
C SER A 147 6.26 -3.85 29.17
N LEU A 148 6.22 -5.17 29.17
CA LEU A 148 7.23 -6.03 29.82
C LEU A 148 7.84 -7.04 28.84
N SER A 149 9.16 -7.11 28.81
CA SER A 149 9.91 -8.04 27.98
C SER A 149 9.63 -9.51 28.30
N SER A 150 9.84 -10.39 27.31
CA SER A 150 9.73 -11.84 27.50
C SER A 150 10.76 -12.34 28.52
N PRO A 151 10.38 -13.26 29.43
CA PRO A 151 11.29 -13.79 30.43
C PRO A 151 12.39 -14.63 29.76
N LYS A 152 13.64 -14.15 29.80
CA LYS A 152 14.79 -14.87 29.24
C LYS A 152 15.19 -16.12 30.05
N ASN A 153 14.76 -16.24 31.31
CA ASN A 153 14.95 -17.41 32.19
C ASN A 153 14.01 -17.34 33.42
N ARG A 154 13.67 -18.49 34.03
CA ARG A 154 12.78 -18.61 35.23
C ARG A 154 13.22 -17.73 36.44
N LYS A 155 14.48 -17.28 36.48
CA LYS A 155 15.06 -16.47 37.58
C LYS A 155 15.18 -14.97 37.26
N ASN A 156 14.99 -14.53 36.02
CA ASN A 156 15.13 -13.11 35.68
C ASN A 156 13.79 -12.38 35.73
N ARG A 157 13.76 -11.23 36.42
CA ARG A 157 12.64 -10.30 36.39
C ARG A 157 12.44 -9.78 34.96
N ARG A 158 11.20 -9.70 34.51
CA ARG A 158 10.85 -9.07 33.23
C ARG A 158 11.17 -7.57 33.31
N GLY A 159 11.87 -7.05 32.32
CA GLY A 159 12.23 -5.63 32.26
C GLY A 159 11.13 -4.82 31.57
N ARG A 160 10.91 -3.57 31.99
CA ARG A 160 10.04 -2.64 31.27
C ARG A 160 10.64 -2.28 29.92
N ILE A 161 9.82 -2.29 28.88
CA ILE A 161 10.17 -1.82 27.54
C ILE A 161 10.21 -0.29 27.57
N SER A 162 11.30 0.29 27.05
CA SER A 162 11.47 1.73 26.90
C SER A 162 11.06 2.15 25.49
N TYR A 163 10.00 2.95 25.40
CA TYR A 163 9.51 3.48 24.13
C TYR A 163 10.24 4.76 23.69
N ALA A 164 10.98 5.41 24.59
CA ALA A 164 11.76 6.60 24.27
C ALA A 164 12.86 6.31 23.24
N GLN A 165 13.47 5.12 23.30
CA GLN A 165 14.58 4.71 22.41
C GLN A 165 14.11 4.02 21.13
N LEU A 166 12.79 3.83 20.97
CA LEU A 166 12.26 3.12 19.82
C LEU A 166 12.41 4.00 18.57
N GLY A 167 13.20 3.54 17.61
CA GLY A 167 13.35 4.20 16.31
C GLY A 167 12.05 4.07 15.51
N ILE A 168 11.76 5.05 14.67
CA ILE A 168 10.53 5.06 13.84
C ILE A 168 10.54 3.89 12.86
N ASN A 169 11.72 3.55 12.32
CA ASN A 169 11.91 2.36 11.49
C ASN A 169 11.60 1.06 12.27
N GLN A 170 11.96 0.98 13.56
CA GLN A 170 11.65 -0.19 14.40
C GLN A 170 10.16 -0.32 14.67
N LEU A 171 9.45 0.80 14.83
CA LEU A 171 7.99 0.81 14.95
C LEU A 171 7.35 0.24 13.67
N GLY A 172 7.82 0.71 12.50
CA GLY A 172 7.44 0.17 11.19
C GLY A 172 7.68 -1.33 11.06
N ALA A 173 8.80 -1.85 11.56
CA ALA A 173 9.12 -3.28 11.55
C ALA A 173 8.09 -4.14 12.29
N VAL A 174 7.69 -3.69 13.49
CA VAL A 174 6.67 -4.39 14.29
C VAL A 174 5.35 -4.40 13.53
N TYR A 175 5.01 -3.30 12.87
CA TYR A 175 3.78 -3.17 12.10
C TYR A 175 3.75 -4.05 10.87
N GLU A 176 4.79 -4.04 10.05
CA GLU A 176 4.90 -4.89 8.86
C GLU A 176 4.82 -6.37 9.23
N ALA A 177 5.49 -6.79 10.30
CA ALA A 177 5.44 -8.17 10.77
C ALA A 177 4.02 -8.61 11.17
N LEU A 178 3.16 -7.69 11.64
CA LEU A 178 1.79 -8.02 12.03
C LEU A 178 0.84 -8.11 10.82
N LEU A 179 1.19 -7.49 9.68
CA LEU A 179 0.38 -7.57 8.46
C LEU A 179 0.31 -8.98 7.88
N SER A 180 1.29 -9.85 8.17
CA SER A 180 1.29 -11.25 7.70
C SER A 180 0.33 -12.16 8.47
N TYR A 181 -0.26 -11.69 9.57
CA TYR A 181 -1.19 -12.46 10.39
C TYR A 181 -2.64 -12.17 9.99
N ARG A 182 -3.47 -13.22 9.96
CA ARG A 182 -4.90 -13.08 9.70
C ARG A 182 -5.74 -13.70 10.81
N GLY A 183 -6.87 -13.04 11.05
CA GLY A 183 -7.92 -13.51 11.92
C GLY A 183 -9.02 -14.23 11.16
N PHE A 184 -9.50 -15.36 11.69
CA PHE A 184 -10.72 -16.02 11.25
C PHE A 184 -11.46 -16.66 12.42
N PHE A 185 -12.76 -16.91 12.27
CA PHE A 185 -13.55 -17.63 13.27
C PHE A 185 -13.61 -19.12 12.93
N ALA A 186 -13.36 -19.97 13.92
CA ALA A 186 -13.50 -21.41 13.79
C ALA A 186 -14.98 -21.80 13.55
N GLU A 187 -15.32 -22.32 12.37
CA GLU A 187 -16.72 -22.70 12.04
C GLU A 187 -17.15 -24.03 12.70
N THR A 188 -16.17 -24.85 13.06
CA THR A 188 -16.26 -26.09 13.81
C THR A 188 -15.15 -26.11 14.84
N ASP A 189 -15.09 -27.15 15.68
CA ASP A 189 -13.90 -27.39 16.47
C ASP A 189 -12.73 -27.68 15.52
N LEU A 190 -11.56 -27.10 15.81
CA LEU A 190 -10.36 -27.21 14.99
C LEU A 190 -9.16 -27.63 15.84
N TYR A 191 -8.33 -28.52 15.30
CA TYR A 191 -7.07 -28.96 15.89
C TYR A 191 -5.89 -28.39 15.11
N GLU A 192 -4.84 -27.96 15.82
CA GLU A 192 -3.61 -27.43 15.19
C GLU A 192 -2.66 -28.58 14.82
N VAL A 193 -2.16 -28.56 13.58
CA VAL A 193 -1.18 -29.52 13.06
C VAL A 193 0.05 -28.80 12.51
N LYS A 194 1.18 -29.51 12.49
CA LYS A 194 2.50 -29.02 12.07
C LYS A 194 3.22 -30.07 11.23
N LYS A 195 4.33 -29.68 10.62
CA LYS A 195 5.19 -30.61 9.89
C LYS A 195 5.92 -31.54 10.86
N ALA A 196 6.02 -32.82 10.49
CA ALA A 196 6.77 -33.81 11.27
C ALA A 196 8.21 -33.34 11.52
N GLY A 197 8.68 -33.49 12.75
CA GLY A 197 10.00 -33.04 13.19
C GLY A 197 10.16 -31.54 13.45
N GLU A 198 9.17 -30.69 13.18
CA GLU A 198 9.25 -29.25 13.46
C GLU A 198 8.93 -28.93 14.92
N LYS A 199 9.67 -28.00 15.54
CA LYS A 199 9.36 -27.51 16.89
C LYS A 199 8.15 -26.58 16.84
N TYR A 200 7.25 -26.74 17.81
CA TYR A 200 6.09 -25.87 17.94
C TYR A 200 6.52 -24.43 18.25
N ASP A 201 5.96 -23.49 17.50
CA ASP A 201 6.15 -22.05 17.68
C ASP A 201 4.84 -21.35 17.33
N GLU A 202 4.32 -20.55 18.28
CA GLU A 202 3.04 -19.85 18.13
C GLU A 202 3.09 -18.78 17.02
N LEU A 203 4.29 -18.25 16.73
CA LEU A 203 4.54 -17.20 15.75
C LEU A 203 4.78 -17.72 14.32
N LYS A 204 4.87 -19.04 14.14
CA LYS A 204 5.02 -19.66 12.82
C LYS A 204 3.68 -19.96 12.17
N THR A 205 3.74 -20.34 10.89
CA THR A 205 2.59 -20.80 10.12
C THR A 205 1.90 -21.96 10.84
N ALA A 206 0.59 -21.84 11.02
CA ALA A 206 -0.24 -22.86 11.65
C ALA A 206 -1.26 -23.40 10.65
N TYR A 207 -1.50 -24.71 10.71
CA TYR A 207 -2.51 -25.39 9.91
C TYR A 207 -3.57 -26.00 10.82
N PHE A 208 -4.82 -26.01 10.36
CA PHE A 208 -5.96 -26.42 11.17
C PHE A 208 -6.75 -27.54 10.49
N VAL A 209 -7.19 -28.53 11.28
CA VAL A 209 -7.95 -29.69 10.80
C VAL A 209 -9.18 -29.93 11.65
N LYS A 210 -10.20 -30.54 11.05
CA LYS A 210 -11.41 -30.97 11.76
C LYS A 210 -11.16 -32.23 12.59
N PRO A 211 -11.99 -32.52 13.60
CA PRO A 211 -11.82 -33.72 14.44
C PRO A 211 -11.82 -35.02 13.62
N GLU A 212 -12.70 -35.11 12.63
CA GLU A 212 -12.85 -36.23 11.68
C GLU A 212 -11.60 -36.47 10.80
N ASP A 213 -10.79 -35.44 10.55
CA ASP A 213 -9.58 -35.55 9.73
C ASP A 213 -8.31 -35.77 10.56
N LEU A 214 -8.38 -35.66 11.90
CA LEU A 214 -7.22 -35.72 12.79
C LEU A 214 -6.49 -37.09 12.75
N GLU A 215 -7.24 -38.17 12.52
CA GLU A 215 -6.70 -39.53 12.41
C GLU A 215 -5.72 -39.70 11.24
N LYS A 216 -5.79 -38.83 10.22
CA LYS A 216 -4.88 -38.85 9.07
C LYS A 216 -3.46 -38.39 9.41
N PHE A 217 -3.28 -37.71 10.54
CA PHE A 217 -2.02 -37.11 10.98
C PHE A 217 -1.37 -37.93 12.09
N SER A 218 -0.05 -38.13 12.00
CA SER A 218 0.72 -38.87 13.00
C SER A 218 0.88 -38.05 14.29
N GLU A 219 1.27 -38.68 15.40
CA GLU A 219 1.48 -37.97 16.67
C GLU A 219 2.52 -36.84 16.56
N GLU A 220 3.54 -37.01 15.72
CA GLU A 220 4.57 -35.99 15.48
C GLU A 220 4.06 -34.77 14.71
N GLU A 221 2.98 -34.91 13.96
CA GLU A 221 2.32 -33.85 13.19
C GLU A 221 1.26 -33.10 14.02
N ARG A 222 0.86 -33.63 15.18
CA ARG A 222 -0.14 -33.00 16.06
C ARG A 222 0.50 -32.00 17.02
N VAL A 223 -0.23 -30.95 17.37
CA VAL A 223 0.19 -29.96 18.37
C VAL A 223 -0.51 -30.21 19.71
N TYR A 224 0.26 -30.11 20.79
CA TYR A 224 -0.20 -30.32 22.16
C TYR A 224 0.03 -29.07 23.01
N ASP A 225 -0.90 -28.79 23.92
CA ASP A 225 -0.76 -27.79 24.97
C ASP A 225 0.21 -28.26 26.06
N LYS A 226 0.58 -27.34 26.97
CA LYS A 226 1.53 -27.61 28.06
C LYS A 226 1.06 -28.72 29.01
N ASP A 227 -0.24 -28.92 29.08
CA ASP A 227 -0.88 -29.92 29.94
C ASP A 227 -1.00 -31.30 29.24
N GLY A 228 -0.44 -31.44 28.03
CA GLY A 228 -0.41 -32.69 27.27
C GLY A 228 -1.68 -32.97 26.44
N THR A 229 -2.69 -32.10 26.51
CA THR A 229 -3.90 -32.19 25.70
C THR A 229 -3.65 -31.70 24.27
N LEU A 230 -4.37 -32.24 23.30
CA LEU A 230 -4.34 -31.74 21.92
C LEU A 230 -4.80 -30.28 21.88
N LYS A 231 -4.07 -29.44 21.16
CA LYS A 231 -4.38 -28.03 21.02
C LYS A 231 -5.62 -27.85 20.13
N MET A 232 -6.74 -27.55 20.78
CA MET A 232 -8.07 -27.47 20.16
C MET A 232 -8.68 -26.08 20.32
N TYR A 233 -9.27 -25.57 19.24
CA TYR A 233 -9.99 -24.31 19.18
C TYR A 233 -11.48 -24.59 18.99
N PRO A 234 -12.32 -24.33 20.01
CA PRO A 234 -13.75 -24.59 19.92
C PRO A 234 -14.45 -23.76 18.85
N LYS A 235 -15.57 -24.26 18.32
CA LYS A 235 -16.42 -23.53 17.38
C LYS A 235 -16.81 -22.13 17.89
N GLY A 236 -16.49 -21.12 17.06
CA GLY A 236 -16.72 -19.71 17.32
C GLY A 236 -15.54 -18.99 17.95
N THR A 237 -14.41 -19.67 18.18
CA THR A 237 -13.16 -19.04 18.62
C THR A 237 -12.57 -18.19 17.50
N PHE A 238 -12.13 -16.99 17.81
CA PHE A 238 -11.34 -16.16 16.89
C PHE A 238 -9.88 -16.61 16.96
N ILE A 239 -9.35 -17.06 15.84
CA ILE A 239 -7.97 -17.54 15.70
C ILE A 239 -7.20 -16.50 14.90
N TYR A 240 -6.09 -16.02 15.44
CA TYR A 240 -5.20 -15.06 14.79
C TYR A 240 -3.83 -15.70 14.59
N ARG A 241 -3.53 -16.14 13.37
CA ARG A 241 -2.28 -16.86 13.04
C ARG A 241 -1.75 -16.48 11.66
N LEU A 242 -0.51 -16.87 11.43
CA LEU A 242 0.18 -16.72 10.16
C LEU A 242 -0.33 -17.80 9.20
N ALA A 243 -1.00 -17.40 8.11
CA ALA A 243 -1.45 -18.32 7.07
C ALA A 243 -0.32 -18.57 6.07
N GLY A 244 -0.16 -19.81 5.59
CA GLY A 244 0.97 -20.19 4.73
C GLY A 244 1.01 -19.40 3.42
N ARG A 245 -0.16 -19.22 2.79
CA ARG A 245 -0.32 -18.47 1.54
C ARG A 245 -0.08 -16.97 1.69
N ASP A 246 -0.51 -16.37 2.79
CA ASP A 246 -0.43 -14.92 2.99
C ASP A 246 0.98 -14.46 3.32
N ARG A 247 1.80 -15.28 3.99
CA ARG A 247 3.23 -14.97 4.20
C ARG A 247 3.99 -14.84 2.89
N GLU A 248 3.82 -15.80 1.99
CA GLU A 248 4.47 -15.82 0.68
C GLU A 248 4.03 -14.63 -0.19
N LYS A 249 2.74 -14.24 -0.12
CA LYS A 249 2.20 -13.08 -0.82
C LYS A 249 2.64 -11.74 -0.20
N SER A 250 2.83 -11.70 1.13
CA SER A 250 3.12 -10.47 1.87
C SER A 250 4.57 -10.00 1.80
N ALA A 251 5.48 -10.70 1.09
CA ALA A 251 6.95 -10.66 1.28
C ALA A 251 7.67 -9.30 1.05
N SER A 252 7.22 -8.24 1.71
CA SER A 252 8.01 -7.11 2.17
C SER A 252 8.83 -7.60 3.37
N TYR A 253 10.12 -7.81 3.14
CA TYR A 253 11.04 -7.96 4.26
C TYR A 253 11.27 -6.58 4.86
N TYR A 254 11.03 -6.45 6.17
CA TYR A 254 11.43 -5.25 6.89
C TYR A 254 12.89 -4.96 6.61
N THR A 255 13.18 -3.73 6.18
CA THR A 255 14.52 -3.33 5.78
C THR A 255 15.29 -2.81 6.99
N PRO A 256 16.42 -3.43 7.38
CA PRO A 256 17.23 -2.93 8.47
C PRO A 256 17.68 -1.48 8.26
N GLU A 257 17.57 -0.65 9.31
CA GLU A 257 17.92 0.78 9.29
C GLU A 257 19.31 1.05 8.70
N ALA A 258 20.29 0.19 9.00
CA ALA A 258 21.65 0.33 8.48
C ALA A 258 21.71 0.26 6.94
N LEU A 259 20.85 -0.54 6.30
CA LEU A 259 20.73 -0.66 4.86
C LEU A 259 19.92 0.50 4.27
N THR A 260 18.80 0.86 4.91
CA THR A 260 17.97 2.02 4.53
C THR A 260 18.81 3.30 4.49
N ARG A 261 19.55 3.59 5.57
CA ARG A 261 20.46 4.74 5.67
C ARG A 261 21.55 4.72 4.62
N CYS A 262 22.14 3.54 4.37
CA CYS A 262 23.17 3.37 3.35
C CYS A 262 22.63 3.71 1.96
N LEU A 263 21.51 3.10 1.56
CA LEU A 263 20.91 3.32 0.25
C LEU A 263 20.54 4.79 0.05
N VAL A 264 19.82 5.39 1.00
CA VAL A 264 19.40 6.80 0.91
C VAL A 264 20.61 7.73 0.84
N LYS A 265 21.65 7.50 1.66
CA LYS A 265 22.86 8.33 1.65
C LYS A 265 23.53 8.38 0.28
N TYR A 266 23.74 7.23 -0.34
CA TYR A 266 24.41 7.17 -1.65
C TYR A 266 23.50 7.60 -2.80
N ALA A 267 22.18 7.41 -2.70
CA ALA A 267 21.23 7.99 -3.64
C ALA A 267 21.23 9.52 -3.59
N LEU A 268 21.18 10.10 -2.39
CA LEU A 268 21.21 11.55 -2.18
C LEU A 268 22.57 12.15 -2.53
N LYS A 269 23.68 11.44 -2.31
CA LYS A 269 25.02 11.86 -2.77
C LYS A 269 25.04 12.10 -4.28
N GLU A 270 24.33 11.28 -5.06
CA GLU A 270 24.20 11.47 -6.50
C GLU A 270 23.19 12.57 -6.85
N LEU A 271 22.01 12.55 -6.23
CA LEU A 271 20.91 13.47 -6.54
C LEU A 271 21.25 14.93 -6.20
N LEU A 272 21.91 15.16 -5.07
CA LEU A 272 22.13 16.49 -4.52
C LEU A 272 23.36 17.18 -5.10
N LYS A 273 24.03 16.59 -6.11
CA LYS A 273 25.13 17.24 -6.83
C LYS A 273 24.62 18.53 -7.48
N HIS A 274 25.33 19.63 -7.24
CA HIS A 274 25.03 20.96 -7.81
C HIS A 274 23.66 21.56 -7.45
N LYS A 275 22.92 20.98 -6.50
CA LYS A 275 21.65 21.54 -5.99
C LYS A 275 21.90 22.50 -4.83
N SER A 276 21.21 23.63 -4.82
CA SER A 276 21.14 24.56 -3.69
C SER A 276 20.32 23.99 -2.53
N ALA A 277 20.23 24.72 -1.41
CA ALA A 277 19.29 24.41 -0.35
C ALA A 277 17.83 24.50 -0.86
N ASP A 278 17.49 25.53 -1.62
CA ASP A 278 16.10 25.76 -2.05
C ASP A 278 15.62 24.71 -3.05
N ASP A 279 16.53 24.19 -3.88
CA ASP A 279 16.25 23.05 -4.77
C ASP A 279 15.82 21.80 -3.99
N ILE A 280 16.35 21.58 -2.77
CA ILE A 280 15.98 20.43 -1.92
C ILE A 280 14.50 20.48 -1.54
N LEU A 281 14.00 21.66 -1.17
CA LEU A 281 12.58 21.84 -0.81
C LEU A 281 11.64 21.65 -1.99
N GLN A 282 12.17 21.61 -3.21
CA GLN A 282 11.37 21.33 -4.39
C GLN A 282 11.40 19.86 -4.77
N LEU A 283 12.32 19.01 -4.30
CA LEU A 283 12.46 17.62 -4.79
C LEU A 283 11.20 16.78 -4.59
N THR A 284 10.95 15.81 -5.47
CA THR A 284 9.85 14.85 -5.31
C THR A 284 10.42 13.44 -5.10
N ILE A 285 9.97 12.77 -4.04
CA ILE A 285 10.50 11.49 -3.58
C ILE A 285 9.37 10.47 -3.59
N CYS A 286 9.61 9.31 -4.21
CA CYS A 286 8.62 8.26 -4.33
C CYS A 286 9.15 6.91 -3.82
N GLU A 287 8.32 6.18 -3.08
CA GLU A 287 8.56 4.78 -2.74
C GLU A 287 7.42 3.91 -3.31
N PRO A 288 7.66 3.10 -4.36
CA PRO A 288 6.60 2.39 -5.09
C PRO A 288 6.16 1.07 -4.41
N ALA A 289 6.75 0.71 -3.28
CA ALA A 289 6.33 -0.43 -2.46
C ALA A 289 6.70 -0.11 -1.01
N MET A 290 6.00 0.88 -0.45
CA MET A 290 6.52 1.63 0.70
C MET A 290 6.46 0.91 2.04
N GLY A 291 5.60 -0.09 2.20
CA GLY A 291 5.37 -0.70 3.51
C GLY A 291 5.10 0.36 4.58
N SER A 292 5.93 0.37 5.62
CA SER A 292 5.89 1.34 6.73
C SER A 292 6.61 2.67 6.47
N ALA A 293 6.96 2.96 5.21
CA ALA A 293 7.66 4.17 4.76
C ALA A 293 9.06 4.36 5.37
N ALA A 294 9.82 3.28 5.55
CA ALA A 294 11.17 3.35 6.12
C ALA A 294 12.13 4.17 5.25
N PHE A 295 12.09 4.01 3.92
CA PHE A 295 12.97 4.78 3.03
C PHE A 295 12.52 6.24 2.92
N LEU A 296 11.21 6.51 2.86
CA LEU A 296 10.70 7.87 2.87
C LEU A 296 11.09 8.62 4.16
N ASN A 297 10.95 7.99 5.34
CA ASN A 297 11.37 8.61 6.60
C ASN A 297 12.85 8.93 6.63
N GLU A 298 13.68 8.01 6.14
CA GLU A 298 15.12 8.20 6.08
C GLU A 298 15.52 9.28 5.06
N ALA A 299 14.83 9.33 3.91
CA ALA A 299 15.02 10.40 2.93
C ALA A 299 14.65 11.77 3.52
N VAL A 300 13.52 11.88 4.22
CA VAL A 300 13.11 13.10 4.94
C VAL A 300 14.17 13.54 5.95
N ASN A 301 14.72 12.60 6.73
CA ASN A 301 15.76 12.89 7.71
C ASN A 301 17.02 13.49 7.06
N GLN A 302 17.56 12.81 6.05
CA GLN A 302 18.82 13.21 5.42
C GLN A 302 18.65 14.47 4.55
N LEU A 303 17.50 14.65 3.88
CA LEU A 303 17.22 15.86 3.12
C LEU A 303 17.05 17.07 4.03
N ALA A 304 16.42 16.92 5.20
CA ALA A 304 16.30 18.02 6.15
C ALA A 304 17.65 18.46 6.70
N GLU A 305 18.54 17.52 7.02
CA GLU A 305 19.93 17.81 7.40
C GLU A 305 20.67 18.52 6.26
N ALA A 306 20.62 17.98 5.04
CA ALA A 306 21.27 18.57 3.88
C ALA A 306 20.75 19.98 3.56
N TYR A 307 19.45 20.23 3.73
CA TYR A 307 18.84 21.54 3.58
C TYR A 307 19.41 22.54 4.59
N LEU A 308 19.36 22.23 5.89
CA LEU A 308 19.83 23.14 6.94
C LEU A 308 21.32 23.42 6.81
N ASP A 309 22.12 22.39 6.52
CA ASP A 309 23.57 22.54 6.36
C ASP A 309 23.92 23.45 5.18
N ARG A 310 23.18 23.36 4.07
CA ARG A 310 23.39 24.22 2.90
C ARG A 310 22.85 25.63 3.13
N LYS A 311 21.64 25.76 3.69
CA LYS A 311 20.99 27.06 3.89
C LYS A 311 21.76 27.94 4.86
N GLN A 312 22.32 27.37 5.94
CA GLN A 312 23.19 28.11 6.86
C GLN A 312 24.47 28.61 6.17
N LYS A 313 25.05 27.81 5.26
CA LYS A 313 26.24 28.22 4.47
C LYS A 313 25.91 29.29 3.43
N GLU A 314 24.76 29.17 2.75
CA GLU A 314 24.30 30.12 1.73
C GLU A 314 23.93 31.48 2.34
N THR A 315 23.30 31.49 3.52
CA THR A 315 22.86 32.72 4.19
C THR A 315 23.90 33.32 5.13
N GLY A 316 24.90 32.54 5.55
CA GLY A 316 25.85 32.91 6.61
C GLY A 316 25.24 32.97 8.01
N GLN A 317 23.98 32.57 8.18
CA GLN A 317 23.29 32.56 9.47
C GLN A 317 23.36 31.16 10.09
N ALA A 318 23.90 31.07 11.30
CA ALA A 318 23.93 29.83 12.08
C ALA A 318 22.67 29.71 12.94
N ILE A 319 22.10 28.51 12.99
CA ILE A 319 21.00 28.18 13.91
C ILE A 319 21.63 27.88 15.28
N SER A 320 21.02 28.39 16.34
CA SER A 320 21.47 28.09 17.70
C SER A 320 21.36 26.58 17.99
N HIS A 321 22.18 26.06 18.90
CA HIS A 321 22.13 24.65 19.26
C HIS A 321 20.74 24.24 19.81
N ASP A 322 20.13 25.14 20.59
CA ASP A 322 18.82 24.92 21.21
C ASP A 322 17.68 24.92 20.18
N ASP A 323 17.80 25.72 19.11
CA ASP A 323 16.78 25.83 18.07
C ASP A 323 16.94 24.81 16.94
N TYR A 324 18.14 24.24 16.74
CA TYR A 324 18.44 23.37 15.60
C TYR A 324 17.49 22.16 15.52
N SER A 325 17.22 21.50 16.66
CA SER A 325 16.30 20.38 16.72
C SER A 325 14.90 20.77 16.23
N ARG A 326 14.41 21.93 16.65
CA ARG A 326 13.08 22.45 16.28
C ARG A 326 13.02 22.83 14.80
N GLU A 327 14.03 23.53 14.29
CA GLU A 327 14.10 23.89 12.86
C GLU A 327 14.22 22.66 11.97
N LYS A 328 14.96 21.64 12.41
CA LYS A 328 15.02 20.34 11.71
C LYS A 328 13.64 19.70 11.61
N GLN A 329 12.85 19.67 12.69
CA GLN A 329 11.50 19.12 12.63
C GLN A 329 10.58 19.91 11.69
N LYS A 330 10.69 21.24 11.65
CA LYS A 330 9.94 22.07 10.68
C LYS A 330 10.28 21.71 9.24
N VAL A 331 11.58 21.58 8.91
CA VAL A 331 12.01 21.18 7.56
C VAL A 331 11.51 19.78 7.23
N LYS A 332 11.62 18.83 8.17
CA LYS A 332 11.12 17.47 7.96
C LYS A 332 9.62 17.46 7.69
N MET A 333 8.84 18.22 8.45
CA MET A 333 7.40 18.38 8.24
C MET A 333 7.09 18.96 6.86
N TYR A 334 7.82 20.00 6.44
CA TYR A 334 7.66 20.57 5.10
C TYR A 334 7.87 19.49 4.02
N ILE A 335 8.98 18.76 4.11
CA ILE A 335 9.36 17.73 3.13
C ILE A 335 8.35 16.58 3.13
N ALA A 336 7.93 16.09 4.29
CA ALA A 336 6.95 15.01 4.36
C ALA A 336 5.60 15.42 3.76
N ASP A 337 5.10 16.62 4.07
CA ASP A 337 3.77 17.07 3.63
C ASP A 337 3.73 17.43 2.14
N ASN A 338 4.84 17.88 1.54
CA ASN A 338 4.85 18.41 0.17
C ASN A 338 5.65 17.59 -0.86
N ASN A 339 6.65 16.82 -0.42
CA ASN A 339 7.67 16.25 -1.31
C ASN A 339 7.65 14.73 -1.38
N VAL A 340 6.98 14.07 -0.42
CA VAL A 340 6.98 12.61 -0.27
C VAL A 340 5.73 12.00 -0.89
N PHE A 341 5.93 10.93 -1.67
CA PHE A 341 4.91 10.15 -2.34
C PHE A 341 5.19 8.67 -2.13
N GLY A 342 4.15 7.84 -2.13
CA GLY A 342 4.31 6.43 -1.87
C GLY A 342 3.12 5.61 -2.34
N VAL A 343 3.40 4.36 -2.69
CA VAL A 343 2.38 3.40 -3.08
C VAL A 343 2.61 2.10 -2.33
N ASP A 344 1.54 1.53 -1.81
CA ASP A 344 1.54 0.15 -1.35
C ASP A 344 0.30 -0.60 -1.81
N LEU A 345 0.42 -1.91 -2.05
CA LEU A 345 -0.71 -2.75 -2.43
C LEU A 345 -1.66 -2.98 -1.24
N ASN A 346 -1.14 -2.98 -0.01
CA ASN A 346 -1.91 -3.22 1.19
C ASN A 346 -2.44 -1.89 1.77
N PRO A 347 -3.76 -1.69 1.86
CA PRO A 347 -4.33 -0.45 2.40
C PRO A 347 -3.92 -0.20 3.86
N VAL A 348 -3.64 -1.24 4.65
CA VAL A 348 -3.18 -1.09 6.03
C VAL A 348 -1.74 -0.56 6.07
N ALA A 349 -0.89 -0.93 5.09
CA ALA A 349 0.47 -0.38 4.99
C ALA A 349 0.44 1.12 4.65
N VAL A 350 -0.52 1.56 3.84
CA VAL A 350 -0.74 2.99 3.56
C VAL A 350 -1.07 3.77 4.85
N GLU A 351 -2.02 3.29 5.65
CA GLU A 351 -2.35 3.92 6.95
C GLU A 351 -1.14 3.94 7.90
N LEU A 352 -0.30 2.89 7.86
CA LEU A 352 0.92 2.80 8.66
C LEU A 352 1.99 3.79 8.22
N ALA A 353 2.19 3.96 6.91
CA ALA A 353 3.11 4.94 6.35
C ALA A 353 2.74 6.36 6.77
N GLU A 354 1.45 6.73 6.75
CA GLU A 354 0.96 8.04 7.20
C GLU A 354 1.34 8.32 8.66
N VAL A 355 1.07 7.37 9.56
CA VAL A 355 1.38 7.51 10.99
C VAL A 355 2.90 7.56 11.22
N SER A 356 3.65 6.74 10.49
CA SER A 356 5.11 6.65 10.57
C SER A 356 5.77 7.97 10.16
N LEU A 357 5.36 8.54 9.01
CA LEU A 357 5.83 9.84 8.55
C LEU A 357 5.47 10.96 9.53
N TRP A 358 4.23 10.95 10.04
CA TRP A 358 3.82 11.97 11.00
C TRP A 358 4.60 11.90 12.33
N LEU A 359 4.82 10.71 12.88
CA LEU A 359 5.66 10.52 14.06
C LEU A 359 7.09 11.02 13.85
N ASN A 360 7.57 10.96 12.60
CA ASN A 360 8.90 11.43 12.25
C ASN A 360 9.00 12.95 12.20
N THR A 361 7.90 13.65 11.91
CA THR A 361 7.92 15.10 11.69
C THR A 361 7.28 15.93 12.81
N ILE A 362 6.72 15.28 13.83
CA ILE A 362 5.98 15.94 14.90
C ILE A 362 6.86 16.91 15.74
N TYR A 363 6.32 18.10 16.01
CA TYR A 363 6.90 19.10 16.91
C TYR A 363 5.81 20.01 17.52
N GLU A 364 6.20 20.81 18.53
CA GLU A 364 5.27 21.72 19.23
C GLU A 364 4.70 22.80 18.29
N GLY A 365 3.36 22.84 18.18
CA GLY A 365 2.64 23.78 17.31
C GLY A 365 2.46 23.30 15.85
N ALA A 366 2.92 22.09 15.52
CA ALA A 366 2.71 21.48 14.21
C ALA A 366 1.24 21.05 14.00
N TYR A 367 0.78 21.05 12.75
CA TYR A 367 -0.47 20.41 12.35
C TYR A 367 -0.26 18.95 11.95
N VAL A 368 -1.35 18.21 11.76
CA VAL A 368 -1.31 16.83 11.25
C VAL A 368 -1.16 16.86 9.73
N PRO A 369 -0.07 16.31 9.15
CA PRO A 369 0.12 16.29 7.71
C PRO A 369 -0.98 15.48 7.05
N TRP A 370 -1.34 15.85 5.82
CA TRP A 370 -2.39 15.16 5.08
C TRP A 370 -1.81 14.57 3.80
N PHE A 371 -1.92 13.25 3.69
CA PHE A 371 -1.24 12.45 2.67
C PHE A 371 -2.17 11.92 1.57
N GLY A 372 -3.43 12.37 1.51
CA GLY A 372 -4.45 11.79 0.62
C GLY A 372 -4.17 11.92 -0.88
N MET A 373 -3.20 12.74 -1.30
CA MET A 373 -2.74 12.88 -2.70
C MET A 373 -1.27 12.49 -2.88
N GLN A 374 -0.67 11.88 -1.86
CA GLN A 374 0.74 11.54 -1.76
C GLN A 374 0.90 10.03 -1.62
N LEU A 375 0.12 9.42 -0.73
CA LEU A 375 0.16 8.00 -0.42
C LEU A 375 -1.07 7.31 -0.98
N VAL A 376 -0.86 6.25 -1.77
CA VAL A 376 -1.92 5.61 -2.55
C VAL A 376 -1.92 4.10 -2.32
N CYS A 377 -3.11 3.53 -2.14
CA CYS A 377 -3.30 2.09 -2.17
C CYS A 377 -3.37 1.62 -3.63
N GLY A 378 -2.34 0.92 -4.11
CA GLY A 378 -2.21 0.58 -5.52
C GLY A 378 -1.18 -0.50 -5.83
N ASN A 379 -1.40 -1.22 -6.92
CA ASN A 379 -0.45 -2.16 -7.51
C ASN A 379 0.49 -1.42 -8.44
N SER A 380 1.66 -1.05 -7.93
CA SER A 380 2.69 -0.30 -8.65
C SER A 380 3.15 -0.88 -9.98
N LEU A 381 2.96 -2.19 -10.20
CA LEU A 381 3.42 -2.90 -11.39
C LEU A 381 2.32 -3.13 -12.44
N ILE A 382 1.05 -2.93 -12.09
CA ILE A 382 -0.09 -3.26 -12.95
C ILE A 382 -0.99 -2.03 -13.12
N GLY A 383 -0.98 -1.51 -14.35
CA GLY A 383 -1.79 -0.37 -14.73
C GLY A 383 -1.55 0.06 -16.16
N ALA A 384 -2.50 0.80 -16.71
CA ALA A 384 -2.30 1.53 -17.94
C ALA A 384 -1.38 2.75 -17.75
N ARG A 385 -0.94 3.30 -18.88
CA ARG A 385 0.16 4.27 -19.00
C ARG A 385 -0.17 5.25 -20.12
N ARG A 386 0.42 6.45 -20.13
CA ARG A 386 0.28 7.42 -21.21
C ARG A 386 1.20 7.05 -22.38
N GLN A 387 0.88 5.93 -23.02
CA GLN A 387 1.62 5.39 -24.16
C GLN A 387 0.69 5.14 -25.34
N ILE A 388 1.23 5.26 -26.55
CA ILE A 388 0.47 5.24 -27.79
C ILE A 388 1.05 4.26 -28.79
N PHE A 389 0.19 3.82 -29.71
CA PHE A 389 0.58 3.21 -30.97
C PHE A 389 0.23 4.15 -32.13
N ASP A 390 0.99 4.02 -33.21
CA ASP A 390 0.64 4.64 -34.48
C ASP A 390 -0.60 3.95 -35.06
N SER A 391 -1.58 4.73 -35.53
CA SER A 391 -2.83 4.20 -36.11
C SER A 391 -2.59 3.30 -37.32
N MET A 392 -1.48 3.47 -38.05
CA MET A 392 -1.11 2.61 -39.19
C MET A 392 -0.86 1.16 -38.76
N LEU A 393 -0.36 0.92 -37.54
CA LEU A 393 -0.12 -0.43 -37.00
C LEU A 393 -1.43 -1.21 -36.74
N LEU A 394 -2.58 -0.52 -36.74
CA LEU A 394 -3.89 -1.13 -36.48
C LEU A 394 -4.48 -1.81 -37.72
N LYS A 395 -4.00 -1.43 -38.92
CA LYS A 395 -4.42 -2.00 -40.20
C LYS A 395 -3.38 -2.99 -40.69
N LYS A 396 -3.85 -4.10 -41.27
CA LYS A 396 -2.96 -5.06 -41.91
C LYS A 396 -2.84 -4.75 -43.40
N GLU A 397 -1.77 -4.07 -43.78
CA GLU A 397 -1.53 -3.70 -45.19
C GLU A 397 -0.98 -4.89 -46.02
N LYS A 398 -0.04 -5.64 -45.46
CA LYS A 398 0.54 -6.87 -46.06
C LYS A 398 0.53 -8.02 -45.05
N PRO A 399 0.63 -9.29 -45.51
CA PRO A 399 0.68 -10.46 -44.62
C PRO A 399 1.76 -10.38 -43.53
N ASP A 400 2.92 -9.81 -43.86
CA ASP A 400 4.11 -9.69 -43.00
C ASP A 400 4.27 -8.33 -42.32
N SER A 401 3.33 -7.39 -42.52
CA SER A 401 3.39 -6.08 -41.84
C SER A 401 3.23 -6.27 -40.33
N PRO A 402 4.07 -5.62 -39.49
CA PRO A 402 3.92 -5.67 -38.04
C PRO A 402 2.60 -5.03 -37.62
N LEU A 403 1.98 -5.59 -36.58
CA LEU A 403 0.82 -5.00 -35.93
C LEU A 403 1.22 -4.37 -34.59
N TRP A 404 0.29 -3.66 -33.94
CA TRP A 404 0.51 -3.13 -32.58
C TRP A 404 0.86 -4.23 -31.56
N LEU A 405 0.48 -5.49 -31.84
CA LEU A 405 0.80 -6.65 -31.01
C LEU A 405 2.28 -7.08 -31.08
N ASP A 406 3.03 -6.58 -32.07
CA ASP A 406 4.44 -6.90 -32.30
C ASP A 406 5.37 -5.77 -31.86
N GLU A 407 4.80 -4.61 -31.51
CA GLU A 407 5.52 -3.38 -31.19
C GLU A 407 5.35 -2.97 -29.72
N VAL A 408 6.26 -2.12 -29.24
CA VAL A 408 6.17 -1.52 -27.90
C VAL A 408 5.53 -0.14 -28.01
N PRO A 409 4.50 0.18 -27.20
CA PRO A 409 3.85 1.49 -27.26
C PRO A 409 4.82 2.59 -26.81
N LYS A 410 4.78 3.74 -27.49
CA LYS A 410 5.67 4.87 -27.23
C LYS A 410 5.08 5.78 -26.15
N ARG A 411 5.88 6.18 -25.16
CA ARG A 411 5.45 7.11 -24.10
C ARG A 411 5.28 8.52 -24.64
N VAL A 412 4.20 9.19 -24.23
CA VAL A 412 3.96 10.62 -24.46
C VAL A 412 3.95 11.32 -23.10
N PRO A 413 4.99 12.11 -22.78
CA PRO A 413 5.03 12.84 -21.51
C PRO A 413 3.82 13.76 -21.33
N LEU A 414 3.36 13.92 -20.09
CA LEU A 414 2.33 14.91 -19.78
C LEU A 414 2.84 16.33 -20.08
N GLY A 415 1.96 17.16 -20.64
CA GLY A 415 2.31 18.49 -21.15
C GLY A 415 2.80 18.51 -22.60
N GLN A 416 3.07 17.36 -23.22
CA GLN A 416 3.36 17.26 -24.65
C GLN A 416 2.12 16.83 -25.44
N LYS A 417 1.94 17.43 -26.62
CA LYS A 417 0.88 17.02 -27.54
C LYS A 417 1.20 15.65 -28.13
N LYS A 418 0.20 14.77 -28.09
CA LYS A 418 0.24 13.48 -28.73
C LYS A 418 0.40 13.66 -30.27
N PRO A 419 1.22 12.85 -30.96
CA PRO A 419 1.27 12.82 -32.41
C PRO A 419 -0.11 12.64 -33.06
N GLN A 420 -0.30 13.22 -34.25
CA GLN A 420 -1.50 12.95 -35.06
C GLN A 420 -1.53 11.46 -35.44
N GLN A 421 -2.73 10.92 -35.67
CA GLN A 421 -2.94 9.50 -36.07
C GLN A 421 -2.29 8.50 -35.09
N SER A 422 -2.65 8.62 -33.82
CA SER A 422 -2.18 7.70 -32.79
C SER A 422 -3.26 7.41 -31.76
N VAL A 423 -3.19 6.21 -31.19
CA VAL A 423 -4.20 5.66 -30.28
C VAL A 423 -3.54 5.24 -28.97
N TYR A 424 -4.19 5.55 -27.84
CA TYR A 424 -3.71 5.09 -26.53
C TYR A 424 -3.76 3.58 -26.40
N HIS A 425 -2.70 2.98 -25.82
CA HIS A 425 -2.58 1.52 -25.73
C HIS A 425 -3.72 0.87 -24.92
N PHE A 426 -4.25 1.56 -23.93
CA PHE A 426 -5.35 1.04 -23.10
C PHE A 426 -6.72 1.08 -23.78
N LEU A 427 -6.81 1.65 -24.99
CA LEU A 427 -7.98 1.55 -25.86
C LEU A 427 -7.86 0.35 -26.82
N LEU A 428 -6.76 -0.42 -26.74
CA LEU A 428 -6.46 -1.52 -27.64
C LEU A 428 -6.34 -2.86 -26.88
N PRO A 429 -6.70 -3.96 -27.54
CA PRO A 429 -6.59 -5.32 -27.01
C PRO A 429 -5.13 -5.79 -27.01
N ASP A 430 -4.80 -6.71 -26.09
CA ASP A 430 -3.51 -7.40 -26.03
C ASP A 430 -3.68 -8.93 -26.12
N ALA A 431 -2.69 -9.62 -26.71
CA ALA A 431 -2.70 -11.08 -26.85
C ALA A 431 -2.52 -11.84 -25.52
N GLY A 432 -2.07 -11.17 -24.46
CA GLY A 432 -1.93 -11.69 -23.10
C GLY A 432 -3.22 -11.61 -22.26
N MET A 433 -4.24 -10.88 -22.70
CA MET A 433 -5.50 -10.73 -21.95
C MET A 433 -6.26 -12.06 -21.84
N ALA A 434 -6.79 -12.34 -20.64
CA ALA A 434 -7.51 -13.58 -20.29
C ALA A 434 -6.82 -14.85 -20.83
N ARG A 435 -5.49 -14.93 -20.73
CA ARG A 435 -4.72 -16.06 -21.26
C ARG A 435 -4.52 -17.14 -20.19
N TYR A 436 -5.44 -18.08 -20.15
CA TYR A 436 -5.41 -19.21 -19.20
C TYR A 436 -4.95 -20.50 -19.89
N ALA A 437 -3.72 -20.93 -19.60
CA ALA A 437 -3.08 -22.04 -20.32
C ALA A 437 -2.98 -23.36 -19.52
N ASP A 438 -3.20 -23.34 -18.21
CA ASP A 438 -3.03 -24.48 -17.33
C ASP A 438 -3.92 -25.69 -17.69
N LYS A 439 -3.37 -26.90 -17.56
CA LYS A 439 -4.06 -28.13 -17.96
C LYS A 439 -5.17 -28.53 -17.00
N VAL A 440 -4.99 -28.32 -15.70
CA VAL A 440 -5.97 -28.68 -14.66
C VAL A 440 -7.17 -27.75 -14.78
N VAL A 441 -6.92 -26.44 -14.90
CA VAL A 441 -7.99 -25.44 -15.05
C VAL A 441 -8.79 -25.68 -16.34
N LYS A 442 -8.13 -26.03 -17.44
CA LYS A 442 -8.81 -26.41 -18.69
C LYS A 442 -9.75 -27.59 -18.54
N GLN A 443 -9.44 -28.55 -17.66
CA GLN A 443 -10.33 -29.68 -17.38
C GLN A 443 -11.52 -29.27 -16.49
N LEU A 444 -11.34 -28.27 -15.61
CA LEU A 444 -12.36 -27.80 -14.68
C LEU A 444 -13.37 -26.82 -15.31
N ALA A 445 -12.97 -26.07 -16.35
CA ALA A 445 -13.75 -25.03 -17.01
C ALA A 445 -13.51 -25.05 -18.53
N GLU A 446 -13.77 -26.20 -19.16
CA GLU A 446 -13.41 -26.44 -20.55
C GLU A 446 -14.16 -25.51 -21.52
N ASP A 447 -15.47 -25.35 -21.32
CA ASP A 447 -16.33 -24.56 -22.19
C ASP A 447 -16.04 -23.07 -22.08
N GLU A 448 -15.87 -22.57 -20.85
CA GLU A 448 -15.50 -21.19 -20.58
C GLU A 448 -14.14 -20.84 -21.22
N ILE A 449 -13.14 -21.72 -21.08
CA ILE A 449 -11.82 -21.51 -21.67
C ILE A 449 -11.88 -21.56 -23.21
N LYS A 450 -12.74 -22.38 -23.81
CA LYS A 450 -12.99 -22.34 -25.27
C LYS A 450 -13.59 -21.00 -25.69
N THR A 451 -14.58 -20.49 -24.97
CA THR A 451 -15.18 -19.16 -25.20
C THR A 451 -14.12 -18.07 -25.14
N ILE A 452 -13.31 -18.03 -24.08
CA ILE A 452 -12.24 -17.03 -23.90
C ILE A 452 -11.22 -17.08 -25.03
N ASN A 453 -10.80 -18.28 -25.46
CA ASN A 453 -9.85 -18.43 -26.55
C ASN A 453 -10.42 -17.97 -27.90
N LYS A 454 -11.71 -18.20 -28.16
CA LYS A 454 -12.40 -17.71 -29.36
C LYS A 454 -12.56 -16.20 -29.32
N TRP A 455 -12.95 -15.65 -28.16
CA TRP A 455 -13.02 -14.22 -27.90
C TRP A 455 -11.67 -13.56 -28.22
N ARG A 456 -10.58 -14.01 -27.58
CA ARG A 456 -9.25 -13.42 -27.77
C ARG A 456 -8.82 -13.39 -29.23
N LYS A 457 -8.98 -14.50 -29.97
CA LYS A 457 -8.65 -14.57 -31.41
C LYS A 457 -9.43 -13.57 -32.26
N THR A 458 -10.66 -13.25 -31.85
CA THR A 458 -11.51 -12.30 -32.58
C THR A 458 -11.21 -10.86 -32.14
N PHE A 459 -11.04 -10.67 -30.84
CA PHE A 459 -10.78 -9.41 -30.17
C PHE A 459 -9.38 -8.86 -30.45
N THR A 460 -8.43 -9.63 -30.99
CA THR A 460 -7.10 -9.16 -31.41
C THR A 460 -6.93 -9.08 -32.95
N LYS A 461 -7.99 -9.23 -33.75
CA LYS A 461 -7.91 -9.04 -35.21
C LYS A 461 -7.59 -7.59 -35.57
N PRO A 462 -6.93 -7.31 -36.72
CA PRO A 462 -6.74 -5.95 -37.23
C PRO A 462 -8.05 -5.15 -37.27
N PHE A 463 -7.94 -3.83 -37.11
CA PHE A 463 -9.09 -2.93 -37.05
C PHE A 463 -9.51 -2.44 -38.44
N LYS A 464 -10.80 -2.17 -38.58
CA LYS A 464 -11.39 -1.52 -39.76
C LYS A 464 -11.18 -0.01 -39.68
N VAL A 465 -11.27 0.67 -40.83
CA VAL A 465 -11.08 2.13 -40.91
C VAL A 465 -12.01 2.91 -39.97
N PRO A 466 -13.33 2.63 -39.88
CA PRO A 466 -14.23 3.36 -38.98
C PRO A 466 -13.91 3.14 -37.49
N GLU A 467 -13.45 1.93 -37.12
CA GLU A 467 -13.04 1.64 -35.74
C GLU A 467 -11.80 2.45 -35.35
N ILE A 468 -10.88 2.67 -36.30
CA ILE A 468 -9.67 3.46 -36.08
C ILE A 468 -10.00 4.94 -35.92
N GLU A 469 -10.91 5.47 -36.75
CA GLU A 469 -11.41 6.85 -36.60
C GLU A 469 -12.09 7.05 -35.24
N GLN A 470 -12.88 6.08 -34.78
CA GLN A 470 -13.47 6.10 -33.44
C GLN A 470 -12.41 6.08 -32.34
N LEU A 471 -11.39 5.22 -32.45
CA LEU A 471 -10.28 5.14 -31.48
C LEU A 471 -9.46 6.43 -31.43
N GLU A 472 -9.25 7.10 -32.56
CA GLU A 472 -8.60 8.42 -32.61
C GLU A 472 -9.44 9.49 -31.92
N LYS A 473 -10.76 9.47 -32.11
CA LYS A 473 -11.71 10.36 -31.42
C LYS A 473 -11.71 10.11 -29.91
N LEU A 474 -11.77 8.86 -29.47
CA LEU A 474 -11.66 8.47 -28.07
C LEU A 474 -10.32 8.92 -27.47
N SER A 475 -9.22 8.78 -28.23
CA SER A 475 -7.90 9.23 -27.79
C SER A 475 -7.83 10.74 -27.61
N LYS A 476 -8.55 11.52 -28.41
CA LYS A 476 -8.69 12.97 -28.20
C LYS A 476 -9.48 13.28 -26.92
N ALA A 477 -10.60 12.60 -26.68
CA ALA A 477 -11.35 12.76 -25.43
C ALA A 477 -10.51 12.42 -24.19
N VAL A 478 -9.64 11.40 -24.28
CA VAL A 478 -8.65 11.09 -23.23
C VAL A 478 -7.71 12.26 -22.99
N ASP A 479 -7.19 12.91 -24.02
CA ASP A 479 -6.30 14.07 -23.89
C ASP A 479 -7.00 15.23 -23.16
N ASP A 480 -8.21 15.58 -23.59
CA ASP A 480 -8.98 16.69 -23.04
C ASP A 480 -9.32 16.43 -21.54
N LEU A 481 -9.75 15.21 -21.19
CA LEU A 481 -10.00 14.82 -19.80
C LEU A 481 -8.73 14.86 -18.94
N TRP A 482 -7.58 14.45 -19.48
CA TRP A 482 -6.32 14.42 -18.72
C TRP A 482 -5.80 15.82 -18.42
N GLU A 483 -5.85 16.73 -19.40
CA GLU A 483 -5.48 18.14 -19.20
C GLU A 483 -6.36 18.79 -18.11
N ARG A 484 -7.65 18.45 -18.11
CA ARG A 484 -8.56 18.91 -17.08
C ARG A 484 -8.27 18.30 -15.70
N HIS A 485 -7.98 17.00 -15.65
CA HIS A 485 -7.59 16.31 -14.41
C HIS A 485 -6.33 16.93 -13.81
N VAL A 486 -5.30 17.19 -14.61
CA VAL A 486 -4.06 17.86 -14.16
C VAL A 486 -4.39 19.22 -13.51
N SER A 487 -5.22 20.04 -14.17
CA SER A 487 -5.60 21.35 -13.67
C SER A 487 -6.39 21.28 -12.37
N LEU A 488 -7.32 20.32 -12.27
CA LEU A 488 -8.11 20.06 -11.06
C LEU A 488 -7.22 19.58 -9.92
N GLN A 489 -6.33 18.63 -10.18
CA GLN A 489 -5.42 18.06 -9.17
C GLN A 489 -4.48 19.14 -8.60
N ARG A 490 -3.90 20.00 -9.45
CA ARG A 490 -3.08 21.14 -9.00
C ARG A 490 -3.87 22.08 -8.08
N SER A 491 -5.11 22.40 -8.46
CA SER A 491 -5.99 23.27 -7.67
C SER A 491 -6.33 22.67 -6.29
N VAL A 492 -6.67 21.38 -6.26
CA VAL A 492 -6.96 20.67 -5.02
C VAL A 492 -5.72 20.63 -4.13
N ARG A 493 -4.56 20.22 -4.67
CA ARG A 493 -3.29 20.20 -3.91
C ARG A 493 -2.97 21.57 -3.32
N HIS A 494 -3.06 22.63 -4.12
CA HIS A 494 -2.81 23.99 -3.62
C HIS A 494 -3.75 24.40 -2.48
N ARG A 495 -5.01 23.96 -2.52
CA ARG A 495 -6.01 24.25 -1.48
C ARG A 495 -5.86 23.41 -0.22
N THR A 496 -5.32 22.19 -0.33
CA THR A 496 -5.17 21.25 0.79
C THR A 496 -3.76 21.24 1.40
N SER A 497 -2.79 21.88 0.76
CA SER A 497 -1.47 22.15 1.33
C SER A 497 -1.51 23.36 2.27
N ASP A 498 -1.08 23.17 3.52
CA ASP A 498 -0.98 24.25 4.49
C ASP A 498 0.41 24.92 4.40
N PRO A 499 0.50 26.26 4.51
CA PRO A 499 1.78 26.95 4.45
C PRO A 499 2.61 26.68 5.71
N LEU A 500 3.88 26.27 5.53
CA LEU A 500 4.82 26.07 6.63
C LEU A 500 6.04 26.98 6.50
N GLN A 501 6.39 27.67 7.57
CA GLN A 501 7.61 28.48 7.63
C GLN A 501 8.82 27.58 7.89
N VAL A 502 9.82 27.67 7.02
CA VAL A 502 11.08 26.94 7.10
C VAL A 502 12.24 27.93 7.24
N PHE A 503 13.29 27.55 7.97
CA PHE A 503 14.49 28.36 8.14
C PHE A 503 15.02 28.92 6.81
N GLY A 504 15.32 30.21 6.76
CA GLY A 504 15.86 30.88 5.57
C GLY A 504 14.85 31.12 4.43
N GLN A 505 13.57 30.77 4.61
CA GLN A 505 12.49 31.09 3.67
C GLN A 505 11.72 32.36 4.12
N PRO A 506 11.14 33.12 3.17
CA PRO A 506 10.27 34.24 3.52
C PRO A 506 9.07 33.76 4.34
N THR A 507 8.60 34.61 5.27
CA THR A 507 7.39 34.30 6.03
C THR A 507 6.20 34.17 5.08
N PRO A 508 5.38 33.11 5.17
CA PRO A 508 4.22 32.94 4.31
C PRO A 508 3.28 34.14 4.39
N LYS A 509 2.86 34.67 3.23
CA LYS A 509 1.98 35.87 3.14
C LYS A 509 0.62 35.66 3.81
N ASN A 510 0.14 34.42 3.86
CA ASN A 510 -1.14 34.06 4.46
C ASN A 510 -0.90 33.16 5.68
N ARG A 511 -0.91 33.73 6.89
CA ARG A 511 -1.07 32.95 8.13
C ARG A 511 -2.53 32.53 8.25
N LYS A 512 -2.92 31.48 7.53
CA LYS A 512 -4.19 30.79 7.78
C LYS A 512 -3.95 29.73 8.85
N ASP A 513 -4.95 29.50 9.69
CA ASP A 513 -4.95 28.34 10.56
C ASP A 513 -4.89 27.06 9.70
N PRO A 514 -4.15 26.01 10.13
CA PRO A 514 -4.08 24.76 9.40
C PRO A 514 -5.46 24.19 9.13
N SER A 515 -5.69 23.75 7.89
CA SER A 515 -6.98 23.21 7.49
C SER A 515 -7.22 21.82 8.09
N PRO A 516 -8.43 21.53 8.61
CA PRO A 516 -8.74 20.22 9.16
C PRO A 516 -8.61 19.11 8.12
N THR A 517 -8.03 17.96 8.52
CA THR A 517 -7.90 16.75 7.70
C THR A 517 -9.24 16.29 7.12
N GLU A 518 -10.32 16.32 7.90
CA GLU A 518 -11.66 15.95 7.44
C GLU A 518 -12.16 16.84 6.28
N TRP A 519 -11.81 18.12 6.29
CA TRP A 519 -12.14 19.02 5.19
C TRP A 519 -11.32 18.66 3.93
N LYS A 520 -10.02 18.39 4.09
CA LYS A 520 -9.15 17.95 2.98
C LYS A 520 -9.63 16.64 2.36
N ASP A 521 -10.00 15.67 3.19
CA ASP A 521 -10.60 14.40 2.76
C ASP A 521 -11.88 14.65 1.96
N ARG A 522 -12.78 15.52 2.46
CA ARG A 522 -14.02 15.85 1.77
C ARG A 522 -13.78 16.49 0.41
N VAL A 523 -12.83 17.43 0.30
CA VAL A 523 -12.45 18.05 -0.97
C VAL A 523 -11.94 17.00 -1.94
N PHE A 524 -11.03 16.12 -1.50
CA PHE A 524 -10.48 15.07 -2.35
C PHE A 524 -11.54 14.05 -2.80
N LEU A 525 -12.33 13.53 -1.87
CA LEU A 525 -13.36 12.52 -2.15
C LEU A 525 -14.45 13.06 -3.07
N GLN A 526 -14.87 14.32 -2.93
CA GLN A 526 -15.89 14.91 -3.79
C GLN A 526 -15.32 15.42 -5.13
N GLU A 527 -14.23 16.20 -5.12
CA GLU A 527 -13.75 16.85 -6.34
C GLU A 527 -12.95 15.89 -7.23
N ILE A 528 -12.10 15.01 -6.67
CA ILE A 528 -11.29 14.05 -7.43
C ILE A 528 -12.00 12.70 -7.58
N GLN A 529 -12.45 12.09 -6.48
CA GLN A 529 -13.07 10.76 -6.53
C GLN A 529 -14.58 10.77 -6.80
N SER A 530 -15.20 11.94 -6.94
CA SER A 530 -16.65 12.15 -7.13
C SER A 530 -17.54 11.21 -6.31
N GLN A 531 -17.16 10.98 -5.05
CA GLN A 531 -17.86 10.09 -4.17
C GLN A 531 -19.19 10.72 -3.74
N GLY A 532 -20.29 10.00 -3.95
CA GLY A 532 -21.63 10.48 -3.63
C GLY A 532 -22.15 11.57 -4.58
N LEU A 533 -21.53 11.74 -5.75
CA LEU A 533 -21.94 12.68 -6.78
C LEU A 533 -22.42 11.96 -8.02
N ARG A 534 -23.40 12.54 -8.72
CA ARG A 534 -23.95 11.98 -9.96
C ARG A 534 -23.04 12.22 -11.17
N ASN A 535 -22.36 13.38 -11.24
CA ASN A 535 -21.40 13.64 -12.31
C ASN A 535 -19.98 13.23 -11.90
N SER A 536 -19.33 12.46 -12.75
CA SER A 536 -18.00 11.89 -12.51
C SER A 536 -16.92 12.87 -12.95
N SER A 537 -15.88 13.01 -12.13
CA SER A 537 -14.68 13.78 -12.46
C SER A 537 -13.96 13.20 -13.67
N PRO A 538 -13.11 14.00 -14.34
CA PRO A 538 -12.20 13.49 -15.37
C PRO A 538 -11.34 12.33 -14.89
N TYR A 539 -10.87 12.39 -13.63
CA TYR A 539 -10.15 11.29 -12.97
C TYR A 539 -10.93 9.98 -13.01
N ARG A 540 -12.17 9.96 -12.51
CA ARG A 540 -12.97 8.72 -12.45
C ARG A 540 -13.25 8.12 -13.82
N ARG A 541 -13.51 8.96 -14.82
CA ARG A 541 -13.77 8.53 -16.20
C ARG A 541 -12.54 7.87 -16.80
N LEU A 542 -11.38 8.53 -16.70
CA LEU A 542 -10.10 7.97 -17.13
C LEU A 542 -9.75 6.70 -16.36
N LYS A 543 -9.93 6.72 -15.03
CA LYS A 543 -9.68 5.58 -14.15
C LYS A 543 -10.50 4.37 -14.56
N LEU A 544 -11.80 4.52 -14.81
CA LEU A 544 -12.65 3.41 -15.25
C LEU A 544 -12.24 2.86 -16.62
N ALA A 545 -11.91 3.73 -17.59
CA ALA A 545 -11.46 3.28 -18.92
C ALA A 545 -10.14 2.49 -18.83
N MET A 546 -9.20 2.96 -18.01
CA MET A 546 -7.91 2.31 -17.78
C MET A 546 -8.06 1.02 -16.94
N ASP A 547 -8.96 1.02 -15.96
CA ASP A 547 -9.33 -0.16 -15.16
C ASP A 547 -10.01 -1.22 -16.01
N TYR A 548 -10.83 -0.83 -16.99
CA TYR A 548 -11.45 -1.77 -17.92
C TYR A 548 -10.38 -2.52 -18.71
N TRP A 549 -9.39 -1.80 -19.24
CA TRP A 549 -8.27 -2.44 -19.93
C TRP A 549 -7.49 -3.39 -19.02
N CYS A 550 -7.19 -2.99 -17.78
CA CYS A 550 -6.52 -3.86 -16.80
C CYS A 550 -7.37 -5.09 -16.42
N ALA A 551 -8.68 -4.91 -16.23
CA ALA A 551 -9.61 -5.98 -15.86
C ALA A 551 -9.67 -7.11 -16.89
N LEU A 552 -9.47 -6.82 -18.18
CA LEU A 552 -9.41 -7.84 -19.24
C LEU A 552 -8.24 -8.83 -19.07
N TRP A 553 -7.19 -8.47 -18.33
CA TRP A 553 -6.09 -9.39 -18.01
C TRP A 553 -6.45 -10.38 -16.91
N PHE A 554 -7.41 -10.02 -16.05
CA PHE A 554 -7.82 -10.75 -14.84
C PHE A 554 -9.29 -11.22 -14.94
N TRP A 555 -9.80 -11.38 -16.15
CA TRP A 555 -11.22 -11.62 -16.36
C TRP A 555 -11.66 -12.97 -15.75
N PRO A 556 -12.72 -13.02 -14.94
CA PRO A 556 -13.16 -14.26 -14.31
C PRO A 556 -13.56 -15.31 -15.34
N ILE A 557 -13.03 -16.53 -15.19
CA ILE A 557 -13.28 -17.65 -16.09
C ILE A 557 -14.77 -17.99 -16.10
N GLU A 558 -15.41 -18.01 -14.93
CA GLU A 558 -16.85 -18.29 -14.78
C GLU A 558 -17.74 -17.23 -15.45
N LYS A 559 -17.19 -16.07 -15.82
CA LYS A 559 -17.89 -14.97 -16.51
C LYS A 559 -17.39 -14.79 -17.95
N ALA A 560 -16.88 -15.85 -18.58
CA ALA A 560 -16.37 -15.83 -19.95
C ALA A 560 -17.35 -15.23 -20.98
N GLU A 561 -18.65 -15.50 -20.84
CA GLU A 561 -19.70 -14.99 -21.76
C GLU A 561 -19.91 -13.47 -21.67
N LEU A 562 -19.43 -12.83 -20.61
CA LEU A 562 -19.51 -11.37 -20.42
C LEU A 562 -18.28 -10.63 -20.95
N LEU A 563 -17.30 -11.32 -21.54
CA LEU A 563 -16.21 -10.66 -22.23
C LEU A 563 -16.76 -9.80 -23.38
N PRO A 564 -16.39 -8.52 -23.49
CA PRO A 564 -16.99 -7.62 -24.46
C PRO A 564 -16.58 -8.01 -25.88
N THR A 565 -17.52 -8.01 -26.82
CA THR A 565 -17.15 -7.91 -28.23
C THR A 565 -16.45 -6.57 -28.51
N ARG A 566 -15.81 -6.44 -29.67
CA ARG A 566 -15.10 -5.20 -30.01
C ARG A 566 -16.02 -3.99 -30.09
N GLU A 567 -17.21 -4.18 -30.66
CA GLU A 567 -18.23 -3.13 -30.77
C GLU A 567 -18.72 -2.70 -29.39
N GLU A 568 -18.98 -3.66 -28.50
CA GLU A 568 -19.37 -3.38 -27.10
C GLU A 568 -18.27 -2.66 -26.33
N PHE A 569 -17.00 -3.08 -26.49
CA PHE A 569 -15.87 -2.44 -25.83
C PHE A 569 -15.72 -0.97 -26.26
N LEU A 570 -15.82 -0.69 -27.56
CA LEU A 570 -15.76 0.68 -28.09
C LEU A 570 -16.96 1.52 -27.67
N LEU A 571 -18.16 0.93 -27.61
CA LEU A 571 -19.37 1.60 -27.12
C LEU A 571 -19.24 1.96 -25.63
N ASP A 572 -18.83 1.01 -24.80
CA ASP A 572 -18.59 1.22 -23.37
C ASP A 572 -17.57 2.36 -23.17
N LEU A 573 -16.46 2.37 -23.93
CA LEU A 573 -15.45 3.45 -23.89
C LEU A 573 -16.02 4.80 -24.34
N SER A 574 -16.82 4.86 -25.39
CA SER A 574 -17.51 6.08 -25.82
C SER A 574 -18.44 6.65 -24.74
N LEU A 575 -19.19 5.78 -24.04
CA LEU A 575 -20.05 6.20 -22.92
C LEU A 575 -19.23 6.80 -21.78
N ILE A 576 -18.09 6.19 -21.44
CA ILE A 576 -17.22 6.62 -20.34
C ILE A 576 -16.48 7.92 -20.68
N LEU A 577 -15.94 8.03 -21.89
CA LEU A 577 -14.99 9.08 -22.28
C LEU A 577 -15.64 10.28 -22.95
N GLU A 578 -16.73 10.13 -23.71
CA GLU A 578 -17.37 11.23 -24.44
C GLU A 578 -18.60 11.82 -23.73
N GLY A 579 -19.30 11.02 -22.91
CA GLY A 579 -20.34 11.54 -22.00
C GLY A 579 -21.69 11.91 -22.64
N ASN A 580 -22.18 11.07 -23.56
CA ASN A 580 -23.42 11.33 -24.33
C ASN A 580 -24.73 10.89 -23.65
N VAL A 581 -24.77 10.69 -22.33
CA VAL A 581 -25.99 10.22 -21.64
C VAL A 581 -26.75 11.41 -21.06
N TYR A 582 -27.91 11.73 -21.65
CA TYR A 582 -28.83 12.73 -21.10
C TYR A 582 -29.46 12.21 -19.79
N ASP A 583 -29.55 13.06 -18.77
CA ASP A 583 -30.23 12.73 -17.52
C ASP A 583 -31.74 12.64 -17.75
N THR A 584 -32.29 11.42 -17.72
CA THR A 584 -33.73 11.16 -17.82
C THR A 584 -34.34 10.71 -16.49
N THR A 585 -33.65 10.92 -15.37
CA THR A 585 -34.03 10.31 -14.08
C THR A 585 -35.08 11.15 -13.33
N PRO A 586 -36.21 10.54 -12.86
CA PRO A 586 -37.27 11.26 -12.18
C PRO A 586 -36.88 11.77 -10.78
N PRO A 587 -37.59 12.79 -10.23
CA PRO A 587 -37.23 13.43 -8.97
C PRO A 587 -37.49 12.48 -7.79
N GLY A 588 -36.42 11.93 -7.19
CA GLY A 588 -36.53 11.03 -6.05
C GLY A 588 -35.20 10.60 -5.40
N GLU A 589 -34.11 10.50 -6.18
CA GLU A 589 -32.78 10.21 -5.62
C GLU A 589 -32.06 11.50 -5.16
N GLN A 590 -31.87 11.66 -3.85
CA GLN A 590 -31.23 12.82 -3.20
C GLN A 590 -29.69 12.88 -3.35
N LEU A 591 -29.11 12.41 -4.47
CA LEU A 591 -27.66 12.55 -4.71
C LEU A 591 -27.34 13.92 -5.33
N LYS A 592 -26.32 14.60 -4.81
CA LYS A 592 -25.91 15.91 -5.30
C LYS A 592 -25.28 15.79 -6.68
N MET A 593 -25.63 16.70 -7.59
CA MET A 593 -25.07 16.71 -8.94
C MET A 593 -23.61 17.20 -8.96
N PHE A 594 -23.25 18.10 -8.05
CA PHE A 594 -21.95 18.77 -8.00
C PHE A 594 -21.35 18.77 -6.58
N PRO A 595 -20.02 18.83 -6.43
CA PRO A 595 -19.37 19.01 -5.13
C PRO A 595 -19.81 20.32 -4.48
N ASP A 596 -20.10 20.32 -3.17
CA ASP A 596 -20.36 21.57 -2.44
C ASP A 596 -19.07 22.36 -2.17
N THR A 597 -17.92 21.69 -2.25
CA THR A 597 -16.60 22.28 -2.03
C THR A 597 -16.06 23.02 -3.25
N MET A 598 -16.76 22.93 -4.39
CA MET A 598 -16.38 23.55 -5.66
C MET A 598 -17.31 24.72 -6.00
N PRO A 599 -16.81 25.83 -6.58
CA PRO A 599 -17.66 26.88 -7.12
C PRO A 599 -18.62 26.33 -8.19
N LYS A 600 -19.92 26.63 -8.06
CA LYS A 600 -20.97 26.11 -8.97
C LYS A 600 -20.69 26.38 -10.46
N GLN A 601 -20.14 27.55 -10.79
CA GLN A 601 -19.83 27.92 -12.17
C GLN A 601 -18.74 27.03 -12.78
N LEU A 602 -17.73 26.66 -11.98
CA LEU A 602 -16.69 25.73 -12.43
C LEU A 602 -17.26 24.33 -12.70
N ALA A 603 -18.22 23.91 -11.87
CA ALA A 603 -18.89 22.63 -11.98
C ALA A 603 -19.84 22.57 -13.20
N LEU A 604 -20.52 23.66 -13.52
CA LEU A 604 -21.34 23.77 -14.74
C LEU A 604 -20.49 23.74 -16.01
N ASN A 605 -19.40 24.52 -16.06
CA ASN A 605 -18.47 24.52 -17.18
C ASN A 605 -17.92 23.11 -17.48
N LEU A 606 -17.68 22.30 -16.44
CA LEU A 606 -17.23 20.92 -16.60
C LEU A 606 -18.25 20.04 -17.32
N VAL A 607 -19.55 20.21 -17.04
CA VAL A 607 -20.61 19.45 -17.72
C VAL A 607 -20.78 19.94 -19.16
N ASP A 608 -20.72 21.25 -19.37
CA ASP A 608 -20.83 21.84 -20.71
C ASP A 608 -19.69 21.40 -21.63
N GLU A 609 -18.47 21.25 -21.08
CA GLU A 609 -17.27 20.89 -21.85
C GLU A 609 -17.12 19.38 -22.10
N PHE A 610 -17.45 18.53 -21.12
CA PHE A 610 -17.14 17.09 -21.16
C PHE A 610 -18.37 16.16 -21.14
N GLY A 611 -19.57 16.72 -21.12
CA GLY A 611 -20.81 15.97 -20.98
C GLY A 611 -21.02 15.40 -19.57
N PHE A 612 -22.14 14.70 -19.39
CA PHE A 612 -22.54 14.11 -18.12
C PHE A 612 -22.25 12.61 -18.11
N VAL A 613 -21.54 12.14 -17.09
CA VAL A 613 -21.25 10.71 -16.88
C VAL A 613 -21.40 10.34 -15.41
N ASP A 614 -22.26 9.36 -15.13
CA ASP A 614 -22.37 8.74 -13.81
C ASP A 614 -21.73 7.35 -13.85
N VAL A 615 -20.47 7.26 -13.43
CA VAL A 615 -19.70 6.00 -13.39
C VAL A 615 -20.36 4.97 -12.48
N ASP A 616 -20.92 5.38 -11.34
CA ASP A 616 -21.53 4.44 -10.41
C ASP A 616 -22.83 3.85 -10.98
N ARG A 617 -23.63 4.67 -11.67
CA ARG A 617 -24.79 4.20 -12.43
C ARG A 617 -24.38 3.27 -13.57
N LEU A 618 -23.39 3.64 -14.38
CA LEU A 618 -22.89 2.81 -15.48
C LEU A 618 -22.44 1.43 -14.99
N CYS A 619 -21.70 1.37 -13.88
CA CYS A 619 -21.28 0.10 -13.27
C CYS A 619 -22.43 -0.71 -12.65
N ARG A 620 -23.55 -0.08 -12.28
CA ARG A 620 -24.75 -0.78 -11.79
C ARG A 620 -25.62 -1.32 -12.92
N GLU A 621 -25.76 -0.57 -14.01
CA GLU A 621 -26.62 -0.92 -15.15
C GLU A 621 -25.93 -1.87 -16.14
N ASN A 622 -24.59 -1.79 -16.28
CA ASN A 622 -23.81 -2.66 -17.14
C ASN A 622 -23.04 -3.71 -16.31
N GLU A 623 -23.44 -4.98 -16.40
CA GLU A 623 -22.81 -6.08 -15.64
C GLU A 623 -21.29 -6.16 -15.89
N ARG A 624 -20.82 -5.88 -17.11
CA ARG A 624 -19.38 -5.89 -17.44
C ARG A 624 -18.62 -4.81 -16.68
N LEU A 625 -19.12 -3.57 -16.71
CA LEU A 625 -18.51 -2.46 -15.97
C LEU A 625 -18.59 -2.67 -14.46
N GLY A 626 -19.63 -3.37 -13.97
CA GLY A 626 -19.70 -3.85 -12.59
C GLY A 626 -18.61 -4.86 -12.23
N ILE A 627 -18.27 -5.78 -13.14
CA ILE A 627 -17.12 -6.70 -12.98
C ILE A 627 -15.80 -5.93 -12.98
N VAL A 628 -15.62 -5.00 -13.92
CA VAL A 628 -14.43 -4.13 -13.99
C VAL A 628 -14.19 -3.42 -12.66
N LYS A 629 -15.23 -2.79 -12.10
CA LYS A 629 -15.14 -2.10 -10.80
C LYS A 629 -14.69 -3.04 -9.68
N LYS A 630 -15.29 -4.24 -9.59
CA LYS A 630 -14.92 -5.25 -8.58
C LYS A 630 -13.47 -5.73 -8.72
N LEU A 631 -13.00 -5.95 -9.95
CA LEU A 631 -11.61 -6.38 -10.19
C LEU A 631 -10.63 -5.25 -9.88
N ALA A 632 -10.96 -4.01 -10.23
CA ALA A 632 -10.14 -2.85 -9.89
C ALA A 632 -10.04 -2.61 -8.38
N GLU A 633 -11.15 -2.77 -7.64
CA GLU A 633 -11.17 -2.71 -6.18
C GLU A 633 -10.37 -3.85 -5.53
N LYS A 634 -10.38 -5.05 -6.13
CA LYS A 634 -9.69 -6.22 -5.60
C LYS A 634 -8.17 -6.20 -5.87
N TYR A 635 -7.76 -5.85 -7.08
CA TYR A 635 -6.36 -5.91 -7.52
C TYR A 635 -5.65 -4.55 -7.46
N HIS A 636 -6.39 -3.49 -7.12
CA HIS A 636 -5.89 -2.14 -6.91
C HIS A 636 -5.04 -1.62 -8.08
N PHE A 637 -5.50 -1.74 -9.34
CA PHE A 637 -4.72 -1.27 -10.48
C PHE A 637 -4.31 0.20 -10.33
N LEU A 638 -3.01 0.49 -10.53
CA LEU A 638 -2.45 1.83 -10.35
C LEU A 638 -1.98 2.41 -11.68
N HIS A 639 -2.48 3.58 -12.01
CA HIS A 639 -2.12 4.31 -13.21
C HIS A 639 -1.27 5.52 -12.84
N TRP A 640 0.05 5.35 -12.79
CA TRP A 640 0.99 6.34 -12.25
C TRP A 640 0.79 7.78 -12.77
N GLU A 641 0.68 7.94 -14.10
CA GLU A 641 0.52 9.25 -14.74
C GLU A 641 -0.88 9.84 -14.57
N LEU A 642 -1.87 9.05 -14.13
CA LEU A 642 -3.21 9.52 -13.77
C LEU A 642 -3.26 9.90 -12.29
N GLU A 643 -2.66 9.07 -11.42
CA GLU A 643 -2.70 9.26 -9.98
C GLU A 643 -1.87 10.47 -9.52
N PHE A 644 -0.71 10.70 -10.15
CA PHE A 644 0.17 11.82 -9.84
C PHE A 644 0.28 12.78 -11.04
N ALA A 645 -0.84 13.05 -11.71
CA ALA A 645 -0.85 13.73 -13.00
C ALA A 645 -0.21 15.13 -12.96
N ASP A 646 -0.39 15.86 -11.85
CA ASP A 646 0.27 17.15 -11.62
C ASP A 646 1.80 17.03 -11.53
N VAL A 647 2.32 16.08 -10.75
CA VAL A 647 3.77 15.83 -10.64
C VAL A 647 4.38 15.48 -12.00
N PHE A 648 3.72 14.60 -12.76
CA PHE A 648 4.20 14.24 -14.10
C PHE A 648 4.10 15.39 -15.10
N ALA A 649 3.06 16.22 -15.03
CA ALA A 649 2.90 17.37 -15.91
C ALA A 649 3.90 18.50 -15.60
N ASP A 650 4.22 18.72 -14.33
CA ASP A 650 5.11 19.81 -13.90
C ASP A 650 6.59 19.41 -13.95
N ARG A 651 6.92 18.12 -13.76
CA ARG A 651 8.29 17.66 -13.53
C ARG A 651 8.72 16.48 -14.42
N GLY A 652 7.78 15.86 -15.13
CA GLY A 652 8.04 14.67 -15.95
C GLY A 652 8.16 13.35 -15.15
N GLY A 653 8.12 13.40 -13.82
CA GLY A 653 8.25 12.26 -12.92
C GLY A 653 8.86 12.65 -11.57
N PHE A 654 9.29 11.65 -10.79
CA PHE A 654 9.90 11.83 -9.47
C PHE A 654 11.41 12.03 -9.54
N ASP A 655 11.95 12.96 -8.75
CA ASP A 655 13.40 13.22 -8.67
C ASP A 655 14.16 12.09 -7.99
N LEU A 656 13.52 11.40 -7.05
CA LEU A 656 14.10 10.30 -6.29
C LEU A 656 13.09 9.15 -6.16
N VAL A 657 13.48 7.94 -6.56
CA VAL A 657 12.68 6.72 -6.34
C VAL A 657 13.47 5.75 -5.47
N LEU A 658 12.92 5.33 -4.33
CA LEU A 658 13.62 4.43 -3.39
C LEU A 658 12.80 3.18 -3.10
N GLY A 659 13.43 2.14 -2.58
CA GLY A 659 12.70 1.05 -1.94
C GLY A 659 13.44 -0.27 -1.83
N ASN A 660 12.78 -1.21 -1.16
CA ASN A 660 13.10 -2.64 -1.17
C ASN A 660 11.92 -3.40 -1.77
N PRO A 661 11.84 -3.54 -3.11
CA PRO A 661 10.73 -4.22 -3.75
C PRO A 661 10.65 -5.70 -3.32
N PRO A 662 9.47 -6.33 -3.37
CA PRO A 662 9.31 -7.73 -2.96
C PRO A 662 10.19 -8.70 -3.75
N TRP A 663 10.78 -9.69 -3.06
CA TRP A 663 11.69 -10.69 -3.68
C TRP A 663 10.95 -11.94 -4.19
N ILE A 664 9.71 -11.78 -4.64
CA ILE A 664 8.77 -12.87 -4.94
C ILE A 664 8.76 -13.18 -6.45
N LYS A 665 8.77 -14.48 -6.77
CA LYS A 665 8.44 -14.97 -8.11
C LYS A 665 6.93 -15.13 -8.22
N VAL A 666 6.33 -14.54 -9.26
CA VAL A 666 4.89 -14.69 -9.51
C VAL A 666 4.65 -16.02 -10.18
N GLU A 667 4.09 -16.97 -9.44
CA GLU A 667 3.71 -18.28 -9.94
C GLU A 667 2.44 -18.80 -9.29
N TRP A 668 1.71 -19.64 -10.03
CA TRP A 668 0.56 -20.35 -9.50
C TRP A 668 1.00 -21.39 -8.46
N ASN A 669 0.79 -21.08 -7.18
CA ASN A 669 1.06 -21.99 -6.06
C ASN A 669 -0.25 -22.65 -5.57
N GLU A 670 -0.59 -23.78 -6.19
CA GLU A 670 -1.74 -24.59 -5.78
C GLU A 670 -1.62 -25.09 -4.33
N GLY A 671 -0.43 -25.53 -3.92
CA GLY A 671 -0.21 -26.11 -2.59
C GLY A 671 -0.51 -25.11 -1.48
N GLY A 672 -0.19 -23.84 -1.68
CA GLY A 672 -0.50 -22.76 -0.75
C GLY A 672 -2.01 -22.53 -0.58
N LEU A 673 -2.79 -22.55 -1.66
CA LEU A 673 -4.25 -22.43 -1.58
C LEU A 673 -4.89 -23.65 -0.92
N MET A 674 -4.51 -24.85 -1.38
CA MET A 674 -5.14 -26.08 -0.91
C MET A 674 -4.73 -26.40 0.52
N GLY A 675 -3.53 -26.02 0.94
CA GLY A 675 -3.01 -26.24 2.30
C GLY A 675 -3.82 -25.59 3.41
N ASP A 676 -4.53 -24.49 3.12
CA ASP A 676 -5.40 -23.82 4.09
C ASP A 676 -6.66 -24.66 4.43
N HIS A 677 -7.06 -25.57 3.54
CA HIS A 677 -8.24 -26.44 3.70
C HIS A 677 -7.87 -27.91 3.90
N GLU A 678 -6.78 -28.36 3.28
CA GLU A 678 -6.24 -29.72 3.35
C GLU A 678 -4.71 -29.64 3.60
N PRO A 679 -4.27 -29.59 4.88
CA PRO A 679 -2.87 -29.41 5.24
C PRO A 679 -1.93 -30.46 4.66
N LEU A 680 -2.43 -31.64 4.27
CA LEU A 680 -1.64 -32.68 3.61
C LEU A 680 -0.92 -32.18 2.36
N PHE A 681 -1.45 -31.18 1.64
CA PHE A 681 -0.79 -30.56 0.48
C PHE A 681 0.58 -29.95 0.79
N VAL A 682 0.78 -29.48 2.03
CA VAL A 682 2.01 -28.77 2.46
C VAL A 682 2.84 -29.62 3.41
N LEU A 683 2.20 -30.43 4.24
CA LEU A 683 2.88 -31.22 5.27
C LEU A 683 3.61 -32.45 4.70
N ARG A 684 3.12 -33.04 3.59
CA ARG A 684 3.69 -34.25 2.98
C ARG A 684 3.99 -34.05 1.50
N LYS A 685 4.98 -34.79 0.99
CA LYS A 685 5.28 -34.86 -0.45
C LYS A 685 4.55 -36.05 -1.06
N PHE A 686 3.66 -35.80 -2.01
CA PHE A 686 2.92 -36.83 -2.75
C PHE A 686 3.34 -36.89 -4.23
N SER A 687 3.00 -38.00 -4.90
CA SER A 687 3.11 -38.10 -6.35
C SER A 687 2.08 -37.22 -7.06
N ALA A 688 2.34 -36.82 -8.30
CA ALA A 688 1.44 -35.97 -9.08
C ALA A 688 0.02 -36.57 -9.24
N ALA A 689 -0.08 -37.90 -9.41
CA ALA A 689 -1.37 -38.59 -9.52
C ALA A 689 -2.19 -38.50 -8.22
N LYS A 690 -1.54 -38.75 -7.07
CA LYS A 690 -2.19 -38.66 -5.76
C LYS A 690 -2.56 -37.23 -5.39
N LEU A 691 -1.77 -36.23 -5.81
CA LEU A 691 -2.15 -34.82 -5.66
C LEU A 691 -3.38 -34.45 -6.48
N ALA A 692 -3.51 -34.98 -7.70
CA ALA A 692 -4.68 -34.73 -8.53
C ALA A 692 -5.96 -35.35 -7.94
N GLU A 693 -5.88 -36.56 -7.38
CA GLU A 693 -6.98 -37.19 -6.66
C GLU A 693 -7.38 -36.37 -5.42
N LEU A 694 -6.40 -36.05 -4.56
CA LEU A 694 -6.62 -35.25 -3.35
C LEU A 694 -7.21 -33.88 -3.69
N ARG A 695 -6.76 -33.23 -4.76
CA ARG A 695 -7.31 -31.97 -5.27
C ARG A 695 -8.79 -32.10 -5.61
N ASN A 696 -9.15 -33.10 -6.40
CA ASN A 696 -10.53 -33.29 -6.84
C ASN A 696 -11.45 -33.59 -5.66
N GLU A 697 -10.99 -34.38 -4.69
CA GLU A 697 -11.70 -34.64 -3.44
C GLU A 697 -11.86 -33.37 -2.60
N THR A 698 -10.79 -32.60 -2.42
CA THR A 698 -10.79 -31.37 -1.62
C THR A 698 -11.70 -30.31 -2.22
N ILE A 699 -11.63 -30.10 -3.54
CA ILE A 699 -12.50 -29.16 -4.27
C ILE A 699 -13.98 -29.54 -4.08
N LYS A 700 -14.32 -30.83 -4.18
CA LYS A 700 -15.70 -31.32 -3.99
C LYS A 700 -16.15 -31.20 -2.53
N LYS A 701 -15.32 -31.63 -1.58
CA LYS A 701 -15.63 -31.61 -0.13
C LYS A 701 -15.88 -30.20 0.39
N HIS A 702 -15.12 -29.22 -0.08
CA HIS A 702 -15.16 -27.84 0.42
C HIS A 702 -15.77 -26.83 -0.56
N ASN A 703 -16.30 -27.29 -1.70
CA ASN A 703 -16.85 -26.44 -2.76
C ASN A 703 -15.88 -25.30 -3.19
N LEU A 704 -14.60 -25.63 -3.39
CA LEU A 704 -13.54 -24.64 -3.62
C LEU A 704 -13.33 -24.26 -5.09
N LYS A 705 -14.20 -24.70 -6.01
CA LYS A 705 -14.01 -24.47 -7.44
C LYS A 705 -13.84 -22.98 -7.76
N GLY A 706 -14.75 -22.12 -7.29
CA GLY A 706 -14.68 -20.68 -7.52
C GLY A 706 -13.43 -20.05 -6.89
N ALA A 707 -13.12 -20.35 -5.63
CA ALA A 707 -11.93 -19.82 -4.96
C ALA A 707 -10.62 -20.29 -5.60
N TYR A 708 -10.60 -21.50 -6.17
CA TYR A 708 -9.48 -22.05 -6.93
C TYR A 708 -9.27 -21.30 -8.24
N LEU A 709 -10.33 -21.12 -9.02
CA LEU A 709 -10.27 -20.36 -10.28
C LEU A 709 -9.87 -18.91 -10.02
N GLU A 710 -10.46 -18.26 -9.02
CA GLU A 710 -10.16 -16.88 -8.65
C GLU A 710 -8.69 -16.69 -8.25
N ALA A 711 -8.15 -17.62 -7.46
CA ALA A 711 -6.74 -17.61 -7.06
C ALA A 711 -5.80 -17.82 -8.25
N PHE A 712 -6.20 -18.66 -9.20
CA PHE A 712 -5.46 -18.94 -10.43
C PHE A 712 -5.48 -17.74 -11.38
N GLU A 713 -6.65 -17.12 -11.58
CA GLU A 713 -6.85 -15.91 -12.38
C GLU A 713 -5.97 -14.75 -11.89
N GLU A 714 -5.86 -14.57 -10.57
CA GLU A 714 -4.96 -13.58 -9.96
C GLU A 714 -3.48 -13.82 -10.34
N ALA A 715 -3.01 -15.06 -10.18
CA ALA A 715 -1.61 -15.42 -10.43
C ALA A 715 -1.27 -15.35 -11.93
N GLU A 716 -2.10 -15.94 -12.79
CA GLU A 716 -1.90 -15.96 -14.23
C GLU A 716 -2.13 -14.58 -14.85
N GLY A 717 -3.15 -13.82 -14.42
CA GLY A 717 -3.38 -12.46 -14.90
C GLY A 717 -2.17 -11.56 -14.62
N THR A 718 -1.61 -11.66 -13.40
CA THR A 718 -0.38 -10.94 -13.03
C THR A 718 0.79 -11.39 -13.90
N GLN A 719 1.00 -12.70 -14.04
CA GLN A 719 2.12 -13.23 -14.82
C GLN A 719 2.01 -12.85 -16.30
N ASN A 720 0.81 -12.93 -16.89
CA ASN A 720 0.54 -12.52 -18.26
C ASN A 720 0.83 -11.04 -18.47
N PHE A 721 0.37 -10.18 -17.56
CA PHE A 721 0.62 -8.73 -17.62
C PHE A 721 2.11 -8.40 -17.56
N LEU A 722 2.83 -8.99 -16.60
CA LEU A 722 4.25 -8.72 -16.37
C LEU A 722 5.16 -9.32 -17.45
N ASN A 723 4.70 -10.35 -18.18
CA ASN A 723 5.43 -10.97 -19.28
C ASN A 723 5.04 -10.42 -20.67
N ALA A 724 4.00 -9.61 -20.76
CA ALA A 724 3.60 -9.01 -22.01
C ALA A 724 4.72 -8.09 -22.54
N TYR A 725 5.05 -8.29 -23.82
CA TYR A 725 6.16 -7.58 -24.46
C TYR A 725 5.93 -6.06 -24.48
N GLN A 726 4.69 -5.65 -24.68
CA GLN A 726 4.21 -4.27 -24.65
C GLN A 726 4.43 -3.62 -23.28
N ASN A 727 4.30 -4.40 -22.20
CA ASN A 727 4.33 -3.89 -20.84
C ASN A 727 5.73 -3.85 -20.23
N TYR A 728 6.53 -4.90 -20.45
CA TYR A 728 7.88 -5.05 -19.88
C TYR A 728 8.87 -5.59 -20.93
N PRO A 729 9.13 -4.83 -22.01
CA PRO A 729 9.96 -5.30 -23.13
C PRO A 729 11.39 -5.66 -22.72
N MET A 730 11.94 -4.94 -21.74
CA MET A 730 13.30 -5.13 -21.22
C MET A 730 13.50 -6.48 -20.51
N LEU A 731 12.42 -7.10 -20.03
CA LEU A 731 12.44 -8.36 -19.30
C LEU A 731 12.10 -9.58 -20.17
N LYS A 732 11.89 -9.38 -21.48
CA LYS A 732 11.53 -10.47 -22.41
C LYS A 732 12.57 -11.60 -22.35
N GLY A 733 12.09 -12.80 -22.01
CA GLY A 733 12.90 -14.02 -21.92
C GLY A 733 13.50 -14.28 -20.53
N MET A 734 13.44 -13.33 -19.61
CA MET A 734 13.80 -13.55 -18.20
C MET A 734 12.63 -14.13 -17.42
N GLN A 735 12.93 -14.86 -16.34
CA GLN A 735 11.88 -15.27 -15.41
C GLN A 735 11.32 -14.05 -14.66
N THR A 736 10.00 -13.90 -14.67
CA THR A 736 9.28 -12.83 -13.96
C THR A 736 9.54 -12.91 -12.46
N ASN A 737 10.06 -11.82 -11.90
CA ASN A 737 10.16 -11.63 -10.46
C ASN A 737 9.83 -10.16 -10.20
N LEU A 738 9.08 -9.88 -9.13
CA LEU A 738 8.54 -8.55 -8.87
C LEU A 738 9.65 -7.48 -8.80
N TYR A 739 10.74 -7.72 -8.07
CA TYR A 739 11.84 -6.74 -8.00
C TYR A 739 12.46 -6.41 -9.36
N LYS A 740 12.46 -7.36 -10.32
CA LYS A 740 12.96 -7.11 -11.69
C LYS A 740 12.04 -6.16 -12.44
N CYS A 741 10.72 -6.23 -12.21
CA CYS A 741 9.71 -5.35 -12.81
C CYS A 741 9.73 -3.95 -12.19
N PHE A 742 10.10 -3.82 -10.90
CA PHE A 742 10.19 -2.51 -10.24
C PHE A 742 11.28 -1.61 -10.81
N LEU A 743 12.39 -2.15 -11.34
CA LEU A 743 13.46 -1.34 -11.93
C LEU A 743 13.02 -0.55 -13.19
N PRO A 744 12.50 -1.18 -14.27
CA PRO A 744 12.02 -0.42 -15.42
C PRO A 744 10.81 0.46 -15.05
N GLN A 745 9.98 0.04 -14.10
CA GLN A 745 8.89 0.87 -13.60
C GLN A 745 9.42 2.15 -12.94
N ALA A 746 10.45 2.05 -12.10
CA ALA A 746 11.09 3.20 -11.45
C ALA A 746 11.72 4.17 -12.46
N TRP A 747 12.34 3.64 -13.52
CA TRP A 747 12.90 4.49 -14.59
C TRP A 747 11.80 5.18 -15.42
N MET A 748 10.62 4.58 -15.52
CA MET A 748 9.48 5.19 -16.22
C MET A 748 8.85 6.32 -15.41
N ILE A 749 8.72 6.14 -14.09
CA ILE A 749 8.11 7.14 -13.20
C ILE A 749 9.11 8.20 -12.73
N GLY A 750 10.41 7.94 -12.86
CA GLY A 750 11.47 8.89 -12.55
C GLY A 750 11.54 10.03 -13.56
N ALA A 751 11.88 11.23 -13.07
CA ALA A 751 12.22 12.37 -13.90
C ALA A 751 13.47 12.08 -14.75
N LYS A 752 13.69 12.86 -15.81
CA LYS A 752 14.82 12.65 -16.75
C LYS A 752 16.19 12.61 -16.05
N GLU A 753 16.39 13.44 -15.04
CA GLU A 753 17.62 13.48 -14.21
C GLU A 753 17.42 12.82 -12.84
N GLY A 754 16.34 12.07 -12.67
CA GLY A 754 16.00 11.41 -11.43
C GLY A 754 16.98 10.28 -11.07
N ILE A 755 17.09 10.03 -9.77
CA ILE A 755 17.88 8.94 -9.21
C ILE A 755 16.93 7.86 -8.70
N SER A 756 17.27 6.59 -8.93
CA SER A 756 16.57 5.47 -8.30
C SER A 756 17.51 4.62 -7.47
N GLY A 757 17.15 4.34 -6.22
CA GLY A 757 17.93 3.53 -5.29
C GLY A 757 17.13 2.29 -4.87
N PHE A 758 17.64 1.09 -5.13
CA PHE A 758 16.94 -0.14 -4.77
C PHE A 758 17.81 -1.14 -4.03
N LEU A 759 17.20 -1.81 -3.06
CA LEU A 759 17.71 -2.99 -2.39
C LEU A 759 17.06 -4.22 -3.01
N HIS A 760 17.83 -5.10 -3.66
CA HIS A 760 17.27 -6.32 -4.26
C HIS A 760 18.31 -7.44 -4.40
N PRO A 761 17.88 -8.68 -4.68
CA PRO A 761 18.78 -9.81 -4.94
C PRO A 761 19.60 -9.62 -6.22
N GLU A 762 20.71 -10.34 -6.34
CA GLU A 762 21.63 -10.27 -7.48
C GLU A 762 21.08 -10.84 -8.81
N GLY A 763 19.84 -11.34 -8.80
CA GLY A 763 19.21 -12.01 -9.95
C GLY A 763 19.03 -11.17 -11.21
N VAL A 764 19.26 -9.85 -11.15
CA VAL A 764 19.33 -8.97 -12.35
C VAL A 764 20.66 -9.10 -13.09
N TYR A 765 21.72 -9.51 -12.39
CA TYR A 765 23.08 -9.58 -12.89
C TYR A 765 23.46 -10.99 -13.36
N ASP A 766 23.02 -12.05 -12.66
CA ASP A 766 23.46 -13.43 -12.89
C ASP A 766 22.51 -14.30 -13.74
N ASP A 767 21.30 -13.82 -14.06
CA ASP A 767 20.34 -14.56 -14.90
C ASP A 767 20.89 -14.78 -16.32
N PRO A 768 21.09 -16.02 -16.80
CA PRO A 768 21.66 -16.28 -18.12
C PRO A 768 20.84 -15.66 -19.26
N LYS A 769 19.52 -15.51 -19.09
CA LYS A 769 18.62 -14.92 -20.10
C LYS A 769 18.49 -13.39 -19.96
N GLY A 770 19.17 -12.78 -18.98
CA GLY A 770 19.11 -11.35 -18.68
C GLY A 770 19.97 -10.42 -19.54
N GLY A 771 20.48 -10.88 -20.69
CA GLY A 771 21.39 -10.09 -21.53
C GLY A 771 20.84 -8.72 -21.93
N ARG A 772 19.60 -8.67 -22.42
CA ARG A 772 18.92 -7.41 -22.79
C ARG A 772 18.71 -6.48 -21.60
N PHE A 773 18.33 -7.04 -20.45
CA PHE A 773 18.10 -6.24 -19.26
C PHE A 773 19.40 -5.65 -18.70
N ARG A 774 20.48 -6.43 -18.71
CA ARG A 774 21.82 -5.94 -18.32
C ARG A 774 22.32 -4.80 -19.21
N GLN A 775 22.00 -4.82 -20.51
CA GLN A 775 22.32 -3.72 -21.42
C GLN A 775 21.65 -2.41 -21.01
N GLU A 776 20.47 -2.46 -20.39
CA GLU A 776 19.80 -1.29 -19.84
C GLU A 776 20.31 -0.92 -18.43
N ILE A 777 20.66 -1.90 -17.60
CA ILE A 777 21.11 -1.69 -16.22
C ILE A 777 22.47 -1.00 -16.14
N TYR A 778 23.50 -1.54 -16.80
CA TYR A 778 24.87 -1.09 -16.58
C TYR A 778 25.13 0.38 -16.93
N PRO A 779 24.55 0.95 -18.02
CA PRO A 779 24.64 2.38 -18.29
C PRO A 779 24.02 3.28 -17.22
N ARG A 780 22.99 2.79 -16.53
CA ARG A 780 22.26 3.53 -15.49
C ARG A 780 22.91 3.44 -14.14
N LEU A 781 23.64 2.37 -13.86
CA LEU A 781 24.27 2.12 -12.56
C LEU A 781 25.29 3.23 -12.21
N ARG A 782 25.33 3.62 -10.93
CA ARG A 782 26.28 4.58 -10.32
C ARG A 782 27.02 3.97 -9.15
N SER A 783 26.33 3.16 -8.36
CA SER A 783 26.95 2.40 -7.27
C SER A 783 26.27 1.05 -7.12
N HIS A 784 27.08 0.02 -6.88
CA HIS A 784 26.64 -1.34 -6.61
C HIS A 784 27.41 -1.92 -5.42
N PHE A 785 26.72 -2.07 -4.30
CA PHE A 785 27.28 -2.62 -3.07
C PHE A 785 26.65 -3.99 -2.79
N GLN A 786 27.40 -5.07 -3.03
CA GLN A 786 26.93 -6.45 -2.89
C GLN A 786 27.22 -6.99 -1.48
N PHE A 787 26.17 -7.48 -0.83
CA PHE A 787 26.18 -8.04 0.52
C PHE A 787 25.88 -9.54 0.50
N HIS A 788 26.43 -10.24 1.50
CA HIS A 788 26.02 -11.59 1.89
C HIS A 788 25.20 -11.49 3.17
N ASN A 789 24.10 -12.24 3.26
CA ASN A 789 23.23 -12.24 4.44
C ASN A 789 23.79 -13.07 5.62
N GLU A 790 25.11 -13.14 5.78
CA GLU A 790 25.79 -13.96 6.79
C GLU A 790 25.46 -13.49 8.22
N LEU A 791 25.34 -12.18 8.42
CA LEU A 791 24.92 -11.58 9.70
C LEU A 791 23.39 -11.65 9.92
N LYS A 792 22.64 -12.32 9.04
CA LYS A 792 21.17 -12.44 9.12
C LYS A 792 20.46 -11.10 9.26
N LEU A 793 20.94 -10.09 8.51
CA LEU A 793 20.29 -8.78 8.39
C LEU A 793 18.83 -8.94 7.94
N PHE A 794 18.57 -9.94 7.10
CA PHE A 794 17.25 -10.48 6.83
C PHE A 794 17.13 -11.86 7.49
N PRO A 795 16.50 -11.98 8.67
CA PRO A 795 16.47 -13.23 9.44
C PRO A 795 15.87 -14.41 8.69
N GLU A 796 14.84 -14.12 7.88
CA GLU A 796 14.05 -15.10 7.13
C GLU A 796 14.74 -15.55 5.83
N VAL A 797 15.73 -14.79 5.37
CA VAL A 797 16.47 -15.09 4.15
C VAL A 797 17.66 -15.99 4.47
N HIS A 798 17.97 -16.94 3.59
CA HIS A 798 19.11 -17.83 3.79
C HIS A 798 20.42 -17.01 3.89
N HIS A 799 21.37 -17.46 4.71
CA HIS A 799 22.58 -16.67 5.00
C HIS A 799 23.48 -16.50 3.75
N VAL A 800 23.52 -17.51 2.88
CA VAL A 800 24.26 -17.48 1.60
C VAL A 800 23.62 -16.60 0.52
N THR A 801 22.40 -16.10 0.73
CA THR A 801 21.71 -15.29 -0.27
C THR A 801 22.44 -13.95 -0.42
N LYS A 802 22.77 -13.61 -1.67
CA LYS A 802 23.37 -12.32 -2.02
C LYS A 802 22.29 -11.32 -2.41
N PHE A 803 22.47 -10.10 -1.95
CA PHE A 803 21.64 -8.96 -2.30
C PHE A 803 22.52 -7.72 -2.39
N SER A 804 22.00 -6.64 -2.95
CA SER A 804 22.80 -5.43 -3.14
C SER A 804 22.00 -4.15 -2.99
N VAL A 805 22.70 -3.10 -2.57
CA VAL A 805 22.25 -1.70 -2.69
C VAL A 805 22.71 -1.19 -4.04
N ASN A 806 21.76 -0.74 -4.85
CA ASN A 806 21.98 -0.29 -6.21
C ASN A 806 21.48 1.13 -6.40
N ILE A 807 22.35 2.01 -6.88
CA ILE A 807 22.00 3.38 -7.24
C ILE A 807 22.04 3.50 -8.76
N TYR A 808 20.92 3.91 -9.35
CA TYR A 808 20.73 4.11 -10.77
C TYR A 808 20.41 5.57 -11.07
N ALA A 809 20.82 6.03 -12.24
CA ALA A 809 20.56 7.35 -12.79
C ALA A 809 20.33 7.26 -14.30
N TYR A 810 20.22 8.41 -14.97
CA TYR A 810 20.09 8.47 -16.43
C TYR A 810 21.22 7.68 -17.14
N PRO A 811 20.93 6.92 -18.22
CA PRO A 811 21.93 6.08 -18.88
C PRO A 811 23.11 6.90 -19.42
N LEU A 812 24.34 6.44 -19.15
CA LEU A 812 25.58 6.96 -19.74
C LEU A 812 25.88 6.26 -21.07
N ALA A 813 26.67 6.91 -21.93
CA ALA A 813 27.14 6.29 -23.17
C ALA A 813 28.01 5.04 -22.93
N SER A 814 28.77 5.03 -21.83
CA SER A 814 29.56 3.88 -21.38
C SER A 814 29.30 3.61 -19.89
N PRO A 815 29.22 2.33 -19.47
CA PRO A 815 29.05 1.98 -18.06
C PRO A 815 30.18 2.53 -17.19
N LYS A 816 29.83 3.27 -16.13
CA LYS A 816 30.77 3.77 -15.12
C LYS A 816 30.08 3.84 -13.77
N PHE A 817 30.53 3.02 -12.82
CA PHE A 817 29.96 2.92 -11.48
C PHE A 817 30.97 2.40 -10.47
N ASP A 818 30.76 2.73 -9.20
CA ASP A 818 31.51 2.15 -8.08
C ASP A 818 30.96 0.77 -7.75
N HIS A 819 31.84 -0.20 -7.56
CA HIS A 819 31.46 -1.55 -7.16
C HIS A 819 32.25 -2.02 -5.93
N ILE A 820 31.53 -2.46 -4.90
CA ILE A 820 32.12 -3.08 -3.73
C ILE A 820 31.38 -4.39 -3.49
N ALA A 821 32.11 -5.50 -3.41
CA ALA A 821 31.56 -6.84 -3.27
C ALA A 821 31.94 -7.52 -1.96
N ASN A 822 31.26 -8.63 -1.66
CA ASN A 822 31.52 -9.47 -0.49
C ASN A 822 31.41 -8.72 0.85
N LEU A 823 30.43 -7.82 0.94
CA LEU A 823 30.15 -7.06 2.15
C LEU A 823 29.31 -7.87 3.14
N PHE A 824 29.58 -7.70 4.44
CA PHE A 824 28.73 -8.21 5.51
C PHE A 824 27.99 -7.10 6.26
N THR A 825 28.52 -5.87 6.21
CA THR A 825 27.97 -4.71 6.93
C THR A 825 28.13 -3.43 6.10
N THR A 826 27.18 -2.50 6.24
CA THR A 826 27.23 -1.19 5.57
C THR A 826 28.34 -0.29 6.09
N LYS A 827 28.88 -0.57 7.28
CA LYS A 827 30.04 0.14 7.85
C LYS A 827 31.26 0.09 6.93
N THR A 828 31.46 -1.03 6.23
CA THR A 828 32.57 -1.18 5.29
C THR A 828 32.44 -0.23 4.12
N VAL A 829 31.23 -0.03 3.59
CA VAL A 829 30.98 0.96 2.52
C VAL A 829 31.37 2.35 3.00
N TYR A 830 30.98 2.73 4.22
CA TYR A 830 31.34 4.02 4.79
C TYR A 830 32.84 4.20 5.05
N ALA A 831 33.61 3.12 5.20
CA ALA A 831 35.06 3.20 5.40
C ALA A 831 35.82 3.34 4.08
N CYS A 832 35.20 3.00 2.94
CA CYS A 832 35.81 3.10 1.62
C CYS A 832 35.72 4.51 1.00
N PHE A 833 34.81 5.36 1.51
CA PHE A 833 34.56 6.73 1.04
C PHE A 833 34.79 7.72 2.17
#